data_AF-A0A665T573-F1
#
_entry.id   AF-A0A665T573-F1
#
_cell.length_a   1.000
_cell.length_b   1.000
_cell.length_c   1.000
_cell.angle_alpha   90.00
_cell.angle_beta   90.00
_cell.angle_gamma   90.00
#
_symmetry.space_group_name_H-M   'P 1'
#
loop_
_entity.id
_entity.type
_entity.pdbx_description
1 polymer ?
#
loop_
_entity_poly.entity_id
_entity_poly.type
_entity_poly.pdbx_seq_one_letter_code
_entity_poly.pdbx_strand_id
1 'polypeptide(L)'
;VRFFFFFLLLCSLVLQSDCTWGACYPPSNDLLLGRSRQLRTSSTCGLTGSEVYCTPYQLVGRRMKCCPCDSRNPDSQLAHTIQEVLSTTGPDRWWQSRKEVNPVTVELDLNNLFQLDNLVLSFKGPRPSTMIIEKTLDNGRTWEPALYLATDCERAFPGVPTSTPLTLEDKYCYTLPSTTVLQHNNANKTQLCHICSFLISRLSSALFASTLMSQSPKARRLKVNVSGMTGLRVRMTELGDVPRLPGRALSRFYALKEMRVMGSCMCHGHANRCLPETHNYPLSNSIQVNPQCDCQHNTAGMNCERCADLYNDLPWRPAEEGNTHTCQRCECNNHAQRCNFDPAVYEASGQRSGGVCEGCMHHTTGPKCDQCAPGYQPNPRSCICSTEGTLNGGQCDDSSGLCQCKANVEGPRCDRCKRGYYDLSESNPLGCTKCSCSADGSLSDVCDPVTGQCPCRPHFHGLTCEVCSEGYWKPFSSGRCEPCRCDPTRSYSDTCDQVTGQCRCRPGFGGRTCTECPKNTFGDPLIGCQPCLCDTEGTLPEVCDQQTGACLCRPGITGTRCDTCTRGRCDSFPACETCPSCFFSLDAQREKLSLALEALYPSIPSPGLPDLGKFGPRIRGLEDRLKVIQTSINLPPMTAEIPRELNIQIHNYDLSPLEKTPGLDSELDKLQSNMPTECLVYKIYSHDSSGEISIIKNAFDESTDAAKKVNASVDKVKESAANREETKDLENQVQPGNIRDLEKLNQSMASRPDLTPVAKQVCGSTRSKPCTPLQCDGTDLCPPAGTPACEKGTKCVGALPLSKTANADAKDVKDQLDKLNDKITDAVEKASFTSLSLTSRDELEDDLQEARDVVKELKDFLSDPSSNLTHIQDVSNWILKAKLPLNLATLKRKLDELKDLAAGLPDSTAVLEQAEPQLDKARKLLKEAQDAR
;
A
#
# COMPACT_ATOMS: atom_id res chain seq x y z
N VAL A 1 -26.35 7.03 9.65
CA VAL A 1 -25.69 6.25 8.59
C VAL A 1 -24.32 6.82 8.21
N ARG A 2 -24.18 8.13 7.89
CA ARG A 2 -22.86 8.75 7.60
C ARG A 2 -21.87 8.81 8.78
N PHE A 3 -22.36 8.82 10.02
CA PHE A 3 -21.51 8.73 11.23
C PHE A 3 -20.93 7.32 11.48
N PHE A 4 -21.55 6.28 10.93
CA PHE A 4 -21.11 4.89 11.08
C PHE A 4 -19.98 4.55 10.07
N PHE A 5 -20.01 5.17 8.89
CA PHE A 5 -18.95 5.04 7.88
C PHE A 5 -17.65 5.75 8.28
N PHE A 6 -17.73 6.85 9.02
CA PHE A 6 -16.54 7.55 9.51
C PHE A 6 -15.78 6.75 10.58
N PHE A 7 -16.50 5.97 11.39
CA PHE A 7 -15.89 5.08 12.39
C PHE A 7 -15.22 3.85 11.76
N LEU A 8 -15.74 3.37 10.62
CA LEU A 8 -15.10 2.31 9.83
C LEU A 8 -13.84 2.81 9.11
N LEU A 9 -13.84 4.05 8.58
CA LEU A 9 -12.66 4.65 7.95
C LEU A 9 -11.53 4.97 8.96
N LEU A 10 -11.85 5.36 10.20
CA LEU A 10 -10.84 5.60 11.24
C LEU A 10 -10.24 4.31 11.82
N CYS A 11 -10.93 3.18 11.71
CA CYS A 11 -10.37 1.86 12.04
C CYS A 11 -9.45 1.30 10.94
N SER A 12 -9.38 1.97 9.77
CA SER A 12 -8.61 1.55 8.60
C SER A 12 -7.20 2.16 8.55
N LEU A 13 -6.83 3.02 9.51
CA LEU A 13 -5.47 3.55 9.60
C LEU A 13 -4.65 2.66 10.55
N VAL A 14 -3.88 1.78 9.90
CA VAL A 14 -2.81 0.90 10.40
C VAL A 14 -3.26 -0.43 11.03
N LEU A 15 -3.87 -1.30 10.21
CA LEU A 15 -3.29 -2.64 10.10
C LEU A 15 -2.26 -2.55 8.97
N GLN A 16 -0.98 -2.37 9.32
CA GLN A 16 0.09 -2.64 8.35
C GLN A 16 0.04 -4.14 8.05
N SER A 17 -0.59 -4.52 6.94
CA SER A 17 -0.50 -5.89 6.43
C SER A 17 0.92 -6.22 5.95
N ASP A 18 1.81 -5.22 5.86
CA ASP A 18 3.16 -5.36 5.35
C ASP A 18 4.15 -4.42 6.08
N CYS A 19 5.35 -4.92 6.40
CA CYS A 19 6.36 -4.18 7.17
C CYS A 19 7.15 -3.15 6.33
N THR A 20 6.67 -2.84 5.13
CA THR A 20 7.39 -2.11 4.07
C THR A 20 7.85 -0.68 4.42
N TRP A 21 7.16 0.00 5.34
CA TRP A 21 7.38 1.43 5.62
C TRP A 21 8.02 1.73 6.98
N GLY A 22 8.36 0.71 7.78
CA GLY A 22 8.94 0.90 9.12
C GLY A 22 8.68 -0.26 10.06
N ALA A 23 8.73 0.01 11.36
CA ALA A 23 8.40 -0.99 12.38
C ALA A 23 6.99 -1.55 12.23
N CYS A 24 6.86 -2.87 12.33
CA CYS A 24 5.58 -3.59 12.32
C CYS A 24 5.46 -4.48 13.57
N TYR A 25 4.24 -4.65 14.07
CA TYR A 25 3.98 -5.38 15.31
C TYR A 25 2.81 -6.35 15.13
N PRO A 26 2.86 -7.55 15.73
CA PRO A 26 1.75 -8.50 15.69
C PRO A 26 0.51 -8.00 16.44
N PRO A 27 -0.69 -8.50 16.09
CA PRO A 27 -1.92 -8.15 16.80
C PRO A 27 -1.91 -8.65 18.26
N SER A 28 -2.47 -7.85 19.16
CA SER A 28 -2.61 -8.17 20.59
C SER A 28 -3.80 -9.09 20.87
N ASN A 29 -3.62 -10.09 21.74
CA ASN A 29 -4.68 -11.00 22.18
C ASN A 29 -4.42 -11.53 23.60
N ASP A 30 -5.37 -12.28 24.18
CA ASP A 30 -5.23 -12.80 25.55
C ASP A 30 -4.22 -13.96 25.62
N LEU A 31 -3.08 -13.70 26.25
CA LEU A 31 -1.97 -14.64 26.42
C LEU A 31 -2.34 -15.82 27.33
N LEU A 32 -3.38 -15.71 28.16
CA LEU A 32 -3.85 -16.80 29.02
C LEU A 32 -4.57 -17.92 28.26
N LEU A 33 -5.12 -17.64 27.07
CA LEU A 33 -5.80 -18.64 26.26
C LEU A 33 -4.79 -19.69 25.76
N GLY A 34 -5.11 -20.97 25.97
CA GLY A 34 -4.18 -22.08 25.72
C GLY A 34 -3.11 -22.29 26.80
N ARG A 35 -3.02 -21.39 27.80
CA ARG A 35 -1.96 -21.36 28.82
C ARG A 35 -2.46 -21.53 30.26
N SER A 36 -3.69 -22.03 30.43
CA SER A 36 -4.33 -22.20 31.75
C SER A 36 -3.55 -23.06 32.74
N ARG A 37 -2.76 -24.03 32.25
CA ARG A 37 -1.90 -24.90 33.07
C ARG A 37 -0.63 -24.21 33.57
N GLN A 38 -0.24 -23.10 32.97
CA GLN A 38 0.93 -22.30 33.36
C GLN A 38 0.59 -21.21 34.39
N LEU A 39 -0.70 -21.07 34.72
CA LEU A 39 -1.17 -20.17 35.77
C LEU A 39 -1.08 -20.86 37.14
N ARG A 40 -0.43 -20.21 38.10
CA ARG A 40 -0.14 -20.71 39.44
C ARG A 40 -0.53 -19.69 40.50
N THR A 41 -0.73 -20.17 41.72
CA THR A 41 -1.06 -19.32 42.88
C THR A 41 -0.40 -19.86 44.14
N SER A 42 -0.06 -18.99 45.09
CA SER A 42 0.52 -19.42 46.37
C SER A 42 -0.52 -19.94 47.38
N SER A 43 -1.81 -19.66 47.16
CA SER A 43 -2.87 -19.99 48.11
C SER A 43 -4.21 -20.18 47.40
N THR A 44 -4.89 -21.30 47.69
CA THR A 44 -6.23 -21.59 47.19
C THR A 44 -7.04 -22.23 48.31
N CYS A 45 -8.29 -21.80 48.51
CA CYS A 45 -9.15 -22.40 49.53
C CYS A 45 -9.52 -23.84 49.17
N GLY A 46 -9.75 -24.68 50.18
CA GLY A 46 -10.37 -25.99 49.97
C GLY A 46 -9.46 -27.08 49.38
N LEU A 47 -8.14 -26.88 49.25
CA LEU A 47 -7.24 -27.90 48.67
C LEU A 47 -6.91 -29.05 49.63
N THR A 48 -6.74 -28.77 50.92
CA THR A 48 -6.43 -29.80 51.94
C THR A 48 -7.68 -30.37 52.61
N GLY A 49 -8.83 -29.75 52.41
CA GLY A 49 -10.12 -30.11 53.01
C GLY A 49 -11.12 -28.95 52.88
N SER A 50 -12.42 -29.23 53.00
CA SER A 50 -13.47 -28.21 52.82
C SER A 50 -13.37 -27.10 53.86
N GLU A 51 -13.38 -25.83 53.41
CA GLU A 51 -13.29 -24.64 54.27
C GLU A 51 -14.54 -23.77 54.13
N VAL A 52 -15.12 -23.30 55.23
CA VAL A 52 -16.27 -22.37 55.18
C VAL A 52 -15.80 -20.92 55.18
N TYR A 53 -16.26 -20.12 54.22
CA TYR A 53 -16.01 -18.68 54.15
C TYR A 53 -17.32 -17.88 54.24
N CYS A 54 -17.28 -16.69 54.83
CA CYS A 54 -18.45 -15.85 55.07
C CYS A 54 -18.26 -14.45 54.47
N THR A 55 -19.22 -14.01 53.67
CA THR A 55 -19.23 -12.73 52.95
C THR A 55 -20.52 -11.94 53.23
N PRO A 56 -20.53 -10.61 53.02
CA PRO A 56 -21.74 -9.83 53.23
C PRO A 56 -22.78 -10.13 52.14
N TYR A 57 -24.05 -10.30 52.54
CA TYR A 57 -25.17 -10.60 51.64
C TYR A 57 -26.28 -9.58 51.89
N GLN A 58 -26.49 -8.67 50.93
CA GLN A 58 -27.37 -7.49 50.98
C GLN A 58 -26.95 -6.43 52.03
N LEU A 59 -26.51 -5.25 51.53
CA LEU A 59 -26.06 -4.11 52.35
C LEU A 59 -27.15 -3.56 53.28
N VAL A 60 -28.42 -3.68 52.89
CA VAL A 60 -29.57 -3.09 53.61
C VAL A 60 -29.98 -3.91 54.85
N GLY A 61 -29.46 -5.13 55.05
CA GLY A 61 -29.93 -6.04 56.11
C GLY A 61 -28.89 -6.52 57.14
N ARG A 62 -27.61 -6.13 57.04
CA ARG A 62 -26.50 -6.66 57.88
C ARG A 62 -26.45 -8.21 57.94
N ARG A 63 -26.86 -8.91 56.88
CA ARG A 63 -26.85 -10.37 56.81
C ARG A 63 -25.54 -10.86 56.17
N MET A 64 -25.07 -12.04 56.59
CA MET A 64 -23.91 -12.71 56.02
C MET A 64 -24.34 -14.02 55.35
N LYS A 65 -23.67 -14.37 54.25
CA LYS A 65 -23.80 -15.68 53.62
C LYS A 65 -22.48 -16.43 53.78
N CYS A 66 -22.56 -17.62 54.38
CA CYS A 66 -21.42 -18.51 54.53
C CYS A 66 -21.57 -19.70 53.57
N CYS A 67 -20.51 -20.02 52.84
CA CYS A 67 -20.48 -21.09 51.85
C CYS A 67 -19.24 -21.97 52.07
N PRO A 68 -19.33 -23.28 51.82
CA PRO A 68 -18.14 -24.15 51.78
C PRO A 68 -17.36 -23.91 50.49
N CYS A 69 -16.03 -23.97 50.59
CA CYS A 69 -15.07 -24.04 49.49
C CYS A 69 -14.37 -25.41 49.54
N ASP A 70 -14.46 -26.19 48.47
CA ASP A 70 -13.79 -27.48 48.32
C ASP A 70 -13.22 -27.58 46.91
N SER A 71 -11.92 -27.33 46.79
CA SER A 71 -11.21 -27.24 45.51
C SER A 71 -10.41 -28.51 45.18
N ARG A 72 -10.65 -29.62 45.90
CA ARG A 72 -10.00 -30.91 45.62
C ARG A 72 -10.44 -31.51 44.29
N ASN A 73 -11.68 -31.25 43.89
CA ASN A 73 -12.23 -31.59 42.58
C ASN A 73 -12.49 -30.30 41.78
N PRO A 74 -11.67 -29.95 40.77
CA PRO A 74 -11.82 -28.73 39.98
C PRO A 74 -13.20 -28.57 39.30
N ASP A 75 -13.86 -29.67 38.94
CA ASP A 75 -15.15 -29.60 38.26
C ASP A 75 -16.33 -29.26 39.20
N SER A 76 -16.10 -29.37 40.51
CA SER A 76 -17.11 -29.08 41.54
C SER A 76 -17.58 -27.63 41.51
N GLN A 77 -18.87 -27.41 41.79
CA GLN A 77 -19.43 -26.05 41.97
C GLN A 77 -18.91 -25.33 43.21
N LEU A 78 -18.25 -26.06 44.12
CA LEU A 78 -17.62 -25.52 45.33
C LEU A 78 -16.12 -25.27 45.15
N ALA A 79 -15.58 -25.56 43.96
CA ALA A 79 -14.17 -25.36 43.66
C ALA A 79 -13.91 -23.92 43.22
N HIS A 80 -12.81 -23.35 43.72
CA HIS A 80 -12.36 -22.00 43.40
C HIS A 80 -10.88 -22.03 42.99
N THR A 81 -10.55 -22.91 42.04
CA THR A 81 -9.19 -23.10 41.54
C THR A 81 -8.74 -21.92 40.68
N ILE A 82 -7.43 -21.79 40.44
CA ILE A 82 -6.88 -20.65 39.70
C ILE A 82 -7.30 -20.65 38.22
N GLN A 83 -7.65 -21.81 37.66
CA GLN A 83 -8.13 -21.95 36.30
C GLN A 83 -9.48 -21.26 36.05
N GLU A 84 -10.23 -20.96 37.11
CA GLU A 84 -11.56 -20.34 37.04
C GLU A 84 -11.53 -18.86 36.66
N VAL A 85 -10.34 -18.23 36.60
CA VAL A 85 -10.19 -16.80 36.25
C VAL A 85 -10.19 -16.53 34.74
N LEU A 86 -10.22 -17.58 33.92
CA LEU A 86 -10.27 -17.45 32.47
C LEU A 86 -11.60 -16.83 32.03
N SER A 87 -11.59 -16.03 30.98
CA SER A 87 -12.82 -15.42 30.44
C SER A 87 -13.83 -16.47 29.92
N THR A 88 -13.38 -17.69 29.62
CA THR A 88 -14.18 -18.79 29.05
C THR A 88 -14.93 -19.64 30.06
N THR A 89 -14.64 -19.57 31.37
CA THR A 89 -15.24 -20.44 32.40
C THR A 89 -16.63 -20.00 32.89
N GLY A 90 -17.14 -18.86 32.41
CA GLY A 90 -18.49 -18.37 32.68
C GLY A 90 -18.59 -17.40 33.87
N PRO A 91 -19.70 -16.65 34.01
CA PRO A 91 -19.77 -15.47 34.87
C PRO A 91 -19.86 -15.76 36.39
N ASP A 92 -20.08 -17.01 36.80
CA ASP A 92 -20.32 -17.40 38.20
C ASP A 92 -19.16 -18.17 38.84
N ARG A 93 -18.06 -18.38 38.11
CA ARG A 93 -16.82 -19.00 38.61
C ARG A 93 -15.79 -17.93 39.01
N TRP A 94 -14.91 -18.24 39.96
CA TRP A 94 -13.80 -17.37 40.39
C TRP A 94 -12.74 -18.19 41.15
N TRP A 95 -11.51 -17.69 41.19
CA TRP A 95 -10.45 -18.19 42.08
C TRP A 95 -10.53 -17.54 43.46
N GLN A 96 -10.26 -18.29 44.52
CA GLN A 96 -10.27 -17.79 45.89
C GLN A 96 -9.09 -18.29 46.72
N SER A 97 -8.41 -17.38 47.42
CA SER A 97 -7.33 -17.70 48.35
C SER A 97 -7.85 -18.32 49.65
N ARG A 98 -6.96 -18.95 50.41
CA ARG A 98 -7.26 -19.36 51.79
C ARG A 98 -7.54 -18.14 52.67
N LYS A 99 -8.38 -18.32 53.69
CA LYS A 99 -8.71 -17.27 54.68
C LYS A 99 -7.48 -16.83 55.47
N GLU A 100 -7.38 -15.54 55.76
CA GLU A 100 -6.32 -14.92 56.58
C GLU A 100 -4.89 -15.13 56.07
N VAL A 101 -4.71 -15.50 54.80
CA VAL A 101 -3.40 -15.62 54.16
C VAL A 101 -3.07 -14.33 53.41
N ASN A 102 -1.94 -13.72 53.76
CA ASN A 102 -1.39 -12.52 53.15
C ASN A 102 0.14 -12.51 53.37
N PRO A 103 1.00 -12.30 52.35
CA PRO A 103 0.72 -12.02 50.94
C PRO A 103 0.27 -13.22 50.12
N VAL A 104 -0.43 -12.95 49.02
CA VAL A 104 -0.85 -13.95 48.02
C VAL A 104 -0.34 -13.55 46.64
N THR A 105 0.20 -14.52 45.89
CA THR A 105 0.75 -14.30 44.55
C THR A 105 -0.01 -15.11 43.52
N VAL A 106 -0.33 -14.50 42.38
CA VAL A 106 -0.78 -15.18 41.16
C VAL A 106 0.31 -15.02 40.11
N GLU A 107 0.75 -16.12 39.51
CA GLU A 107 1.89 -16.19 38.61
C GLU A 107 1.49 -16.85 37.29
N LEU A 108 1.85 -16.22 36.18
CA LEU A 108 1.72 -16.73 34.83
C LEU A 108 3.10 -16.91 34.22
N ASP A 109 3.41 -18.14 33.86
CA ASP A 109 4.61 -18.49 33.09
C ASP A 109 4.30 -18.54 31.59
N LEU A 110 5.03 -17.79 30.77
CA LEU A 110 4.82 -17.74 29.32
C LEU A 110 5.80 -18.62 28.55
N ASN A 111 6.86 -19.14 29.19
CA ASN A 111 7.96 -19.93 28.61
C ASN A 111 8.74 -19.28 27.45
N ASN A 112 8.30 -18.14 26.93
CA ASN A 112 8.87 -17.40 25.81
C ASN A 112 8.66 -15.90 26.02
N LEU A 113 9.33 -15.08 25.21
CA LEU A 113 9.27 -13.63 25.32
C LEU A 113 8.02 -13.07 24.62
N PHE A 114 7.17 -12.38 25.37
CA PHE A 114 5.98 -11.69 24.86
C PHE A 114 6.01 -10.21 25.20
N GLN A 115 5.31 -9.41 24.40
CA GLN A 115 5.01 -8.03 24.70
C GLN A 115 3.68 -7.97 25.47
N LEU A 116 3.67 -7.30 26.63
CA LEU A 116 2.46 -7.01 27.40
C LEU A 116 1.88 -5.67 26.98
N ASP A 117 0.60 -5.64 26.61
CA ASP A 117 -0.11 -4.40 26.26
C ASP A 117 -1.04 -3.95 27.39
N ASN A 118 -1.87 -4.86 27.93
CA ASN A 118 -2.86 -4.55 28.97
C ASN A 118 -3.08 -5.72 29.94
N LEU A 119 -3.27 -5.41 31.23
CA LEU A 119 -3.61 -6.38 32.27
C LEU A 119 -4.93 -6.01 32.92
N VAL A 120 -5.91 -6.91 32.86
CA VAL A 120 -7.21 -6.71 33.49
C VAL A 120 -7.37 -7.69 34.64
N LEU A 121 -7.63 -7.15 35.83
CA LEU A 121 -7.91 -7.92 37.04
C LEU A 121 -9.30 -7.55 37.57
N SER A 122 -10.20 -8.53 37.62
CA SER A 122 -11.57 -8.37 38.12
C SER A 122 -11.72 -9.14 39.41
N PHE A 123 -11.97 -8.44 40.53
CA PHE A 123 -12.03 -9.06 41.86
C PHE A 123 -13.46 -9.39 42.28
N LYS A 124 -13.64 -10.55 42.92
CA LYS A 124 -14.89 -10.99 43.55
C LYS A 124 -14.87 -10.63 45.04
N GLY A 125 -15.01 -9.35 45.35
CA GLY A 125 -14.97 -8.85 46.73
C GLY A 125 -14.12 -7.58 46.86
N PRO A 126 -13.61 -7.26 48.06
CA PRO A 126 -12.74 -6.12 48.23
C PRO A 126 -11.44 -6.33 47.45
N ARG A 127 -11.11 -5.37 46.59
CA ARG A 127 -9.83 -5.32 45.88
C ARG A 127 -8.68 -5.12 46.88
N PRO A 128 -7.47 -5.65 46.63
CA PRO A 128 -6.29 -5.34 47.44
C PRO A 128 -6.09 -3.83 47.61
N SER A 129 -5.83 -3.37 48.84
CA SER A 129 -5.41 -1.99 49.09
C SER A 129 -3.99 -1.75 48.60
N THR A 130 -3.15 -2.78 48.63
CA THR A 130 -1.75 -2.75 48.18
C THR A 130 -1.43 -3.99 47.34
N MET A 131 -0.86 -3.80 46.16
CA MET A 131 -0.39 -4.86 45.26
C MET A 131 0.76 -4.41 44.35
N ILE A 132 1.55 -5.37 43.88
CA ILE A 132 2.71 -5.16 43.01
C ILE A 132 2.54 -6.04 41.77
N ILE A 133 2.77 -5.48 40.59
CA ILE A 133 2.91 -6.23 39.35
C ILE A 133 4.39 -6.40 39.06
N GLU A 134 4.84 -7.65 38.99
CA GLU A 134 6.22 -8.04 38.74
C GLU A 134 6.29 -8.76 37.39
N LYS A 135 7.37 -8.55 36.65
CA LYS A 135 7.68 -9.26 35.41
C LYS A 135 9.02 -9.99 35.55
N THR A 136 9.24 -10.99 34.70
CA THR A 136 10.51 -11.72 34.62
C THR A 136 10.97 -11.78 33.16
N LEU A 137 12.29 -11.70 32.96
CA LEU A 137 12.94 -11.86 31.65
C LEU A 137 13.71 -13.19 31.53
N ASP A 138 13.81 -13.93 32.64
CA ASP A 138 14.67 -15.11 32.79
C ASP A 138 13.89 -16.34 33.27
N ASN A 139 12.63 -16.47 32.82
CA ASN A 139 11.73 -17.59 33.12
C ASN A 139 11.55 -17.82 34.63
N GLY A 140 11.36 -16.73 35.37
CA GLY A 140 10.97 -16.75 36.79
C GLY A 140 12.12 -16.86 37.79
N ARG A 141 13.39 -16.78 37.36
CA ARG A 141 14.55 -16.78 38.27
C ARG A 141 14.68 -15.46 39.01
N THR A 142 14.49 -14.34 38.32
CA THR A 142 14.45 -13.00 38.90
C THR A 142 13.12 -12.32 38.56
N TRP A 143 12.65 -11.51 39.50
CA TRP A 143 11.39 -10.80 39.38
C TRP A 143 11.64 -9.33 39.63
N GLU A 144 11.28 -8.50 38.66
CA GLU A 144 11.41 -7.05 38.76
C GLU A 144 10.03 -6.38 38.84
N PRO A 145 9.83 -5.43 39.77
CA PRO A 145 8.59 -4.67 39.84
C PRO A 145 8.40 -3.81 38.59
N ALA A 146 7.31 -4.05 37.85
CA ALA A 146 6.86 -3.25 36.73
C ALA A 146 5.94 -2.10 37.17
N LEU A 147 5.06 -2.35 38.15
CA LEU A 147 4.11 -1.34 38.64
C LEU A 147 3.76 -1.58 40.11
N TYR A 148 3.82 -0.52 40.92
CA TYR A 148 3.33 -0.53 42.29
C TYR A 148 1.93 0.07 42.34
N LEU A 149 1.01 -0.53 43.09
CA LEU A 149 -0.35 -0.02 43.25
C LEU A 149 -0.75 0.00 44.72
N ALA A 150 -1.13 1.16 45.24
CA ALA A 150 -1.65 1.28 46.59
C ALA A 150 -2.79 2.30 46.68
N THR A 151 -3.71 2.15 47.62
CA THR A 151 -4.68 3.22 47.97
C THR A 151 -3.98 4.43 48.61
N ASP A 152 -2.84 4.18 49.25
CA ASP A 152 -1.94 5.20 49.82
C ASP A 152 -0.50 4.79 49.49
N CYS A 153 0.03 5.34 48.40
CA CYS A 153 1.36 5.02 47.88
C CYS A 153 2.48 5.43 48.83
N GLU A 154 2.36 6.58 49.49
CA GLU A 154 3.42 7.07 50.40
C GLU A 154 3.54 6.16 51.63
N ARG A 155 2.40 5.68 52.14
CA ARG A 155 2.37 4.73 53.26
C ARG A 155 2.82 3.33 52.87
N ALA A 156 2.35 2.82 51.73
CA ALA A 156 2.57 1.43 51.32
C ALA A 156 3.96 1.20 50.71
N PHE A 157 4.47 2.18 49.96
CA PHE A 157 5.73 2.09 49.23
C PHE A 157 6.57 3.37 49.44
N PRO A 158 7.07 3.59 50.66
CA PRO A 158 7.86 4.79 50.97
C PRO A 158 9.11 4.83 50.08
N GLY A 159 9.32 5.95 49.39
CA GLY A 159 10.46 6.16 48.49
C GLY A 159 10.20 5.79 47.01
N VAL A 160 9.02 5.28 46.65
CA VAL A 160 8.62 5.10 45.25
C VAL A 160 7.85 6.35 44.77
N PRO A 161 8.23 6.97 43.63
CA PRO A 161 7.57 8.18 43.16
C PRO A 161 6.12 7.90 42.71
N THR A 162 5.22 8.86 42.95
CA THR A 162 3.80 8.80 42.54
C THR A 162 3.54 9.52 41.21
N SER A 163 4.51 10.28 40.71
CA SER A 163 4.43 10.96 39.42
C SER A 163 4.50 9.96 38.27
N THR A 164 3.66 10.14 37.25
CA THR A 164 3.73 9.36 36.01
C THR A 164 5.12 9.54 35.38
N PRO A 165 5.82 8.44 35.05
CA PRO A 165 7.20 8.52 34.62
C PRO A 165 7.33 9.09 33.20
N LEU A 166 8.49 9.69 32.92
CA LEU A 166 8.86 10.14 31.58
C LEU A 166 9.27 8.97 30.68
N THR A 167 9.80 7.88 31.26
CA THR A 167 10.17 6.67 30.53
C THR A 167 9.41 5.45 31.04
N LEU A 168 9.20 4.47 30.16
CA LEU A 168 8.50 3.22 30.49
C LEU A 168 9.28 2.30 31.45
N GLU A 169 10.56 2.59 31.68
CA GLU A 169 11.45 1.82 32.55
C GLU A 169 11.44 2.33 34.00
N ASP A 170 10.98 3.56 34.23
CA ASP A 170 10.96 4.17 35.56
C ASP A 170 9.84 3.58 36.42
N LYS A 171 10.20 3.15 37.63
CA LYS A 171 9.27 2.57 38.61
C LYS A 171 8.46 3.67 39.28
N TYR A 172 7.14 3.55 39.28
CA TYR A 172 6.26 4.47 39.99
C TYR A 172 5.12 3.73 40.71
N CYS A 173 4.50 4.42 41.67
CA CYS A 173 3.33 3.94 42.38
C CYS A 173 2.07 4.62 41.86
N TYR A 174 1.12 3.81 41.39
CA TYR A 174 -0.20 4.26 40.98
C TYR A 174 -1.15 4.27 42.17
N THR A 175 -1.62 5.47 42.53
CA THR A 175 -2.61 5.64 43.59
C THR A 175 -3.97 5.15 43.13
N LEU A 176 -4.47 4.11 43.80
CA LEU A 176 -5.74 3.49 43.49
C LEU A 176 -6.91 4.33 44.01
N PRO A 177 -8.00 4.50 43.23
CA PRO A 177 -9.18 5.23 43.68
C PRO A 177 -9.77 4.65 44.98
N SER A 178 -10.17 5.52 45.90
CA SER A 178 -10.83 5.10 47.14
C SER A 178 -12.19 4.44 46.86
N THR A 179 -12.44 3.29 47.47
CA THR A 179 -13.68 2.51 47.35
C THR A 179 -14.92 3.19 47.93
N THR A 180 -14.78 4.34 48.61
CA THR A 180 -15.88 5.06 49.27
C THR A 180 -16.71 5.98 48.34
N VAL A 181 -16.27 6.27 47.11
CA VAL A 181 -16.87 7.34 46.28
C VAL A 181 -18.03 6.91 45.35
N LEU A 182 -18.24 5.61 45.12
CA LEU A 182 -19.29 5.14 44.18
C LEU A 182 -20.69 4.92 44.82
N GLN A 183 -20.92 5.39 46.04
CA GLN A 183 -22.19 5.14 46.75
C GLN A 183 -23.38 6.02 46.33
N HIS A 184 -23.26 6.91 45.33
CA HIS A 184 -24.30 7.92 45.09
C HIS A 184 -25.15 7.79 43.83
N ASN A 185 -24.98 6.80 42.95
CA ASN A 185 -25.89 6.66 41.81
C ASN A 185 -26.30 5.21 41.51
N ASN A 186 -27.62 5.03 41.47
CA ASN A 186 -28.42 3.87 41.04
C ASN A 186 -28.69 2.74 42.06
N ALA A 187 -29.87 2.84 42.65
CA ALA A 187 -30.60 1.75 43.25
C ALA A 187 -30.93 0.67 42.20
N ASN A 188 -30.87 -0.60 42.64
CA ASN A 188 -31.33 -1.81 41.94
C ASN A 188 -30.36 -2.48 40.94
N LYS A 189 -29.18 -2.90 41.43
CA LYS A 189 -28.61 -4.24 41.16
C LYS A 189 -27.46 -4.53 42.12
N THR A 190 -27.54 -5.65 42.83
CA THR A 190 -26.45 -6.15 43.68
C THR A 190 -25.35 -6.70 42.78
N GLN A 191 -24.36 -5.86 42.45
CA GLN A 191 -23.05 -6.31 41.96
C GLN A 191 -22.03 -5.23 42.35
N LEU A 192 -21.24 -5.49 43.39
CA LEU A 192 -20.03 -4.71 43.67
C LEU A 192 -19.14 -4.81 42.42
N CYS A 193 -19.13 -3.75 41.62
CA CYS A 193 -18.38 -3.64 40.39
C CYS A 193 -16.98 -3.13 40.72
N HIS A 194 -15.94 -3.96 40.56
CA HIS A 194 -14.54 -3.50 40.57
C HIS A 194 -13.76 -4.23 39.47
N ILE A 195 -14.06 -3.85 38.21
CA ILE A 195 -13.12 -4.08 37.10
C ILE A 195 -11.98 -3.09 37.31
N CYS A 196 -10.77 -3.58 37.54
CA CYS A 196 -9.58 -2.75 37.37
C CYS A 196 -8.90 -3.17 36.07
N SER A 197 -9.14 -2.39 35.02
CA SER A 197 -8.34 -2.45 33.80
C SER A 197 -7.10 -1.58 34.03
N PHE A 198 -5.91 -2.15 33.93
CA PHE A 198 -4.65 -1.45 34.04
C PHE A 198 -3.89 -1.54 32.72
N LEU A 199 -3.83 -0.43 31.98
CA LEU A 199 -2.96 -0.29 30.82
C LEU A 199 -1.51 -0.29 31.32
N ILE A 200 -0.79 -1.41 31.13
CA ILE A 200 0.61 -1.53 31.57
C ILE A 200 1.59 -1.07 30.48
N SER A 201 1.18 -0.97 29.20
CA SER A 201 1.52 0.13 28.27
C SER A 201 1.20 -0.15 26.80
N ARG A 202 0.48 0.79 26.17
CA ARG A 202 0.91 1.55 24.98
C ARG A 202 -0.02 2.78 24.85
N LEU A 203 0.59 3.96 24.78
CA LEU A 203 -0.01 5.10 24.08
C LEU A 203 0.00 4.77 22.58
N SER A 204 -1.09 4.17 22.10
CA SER A 204 -1.51 4.28 20.71
C SER A 204 -2.86 4.99 20.61
N SER A 205 -3.17 5.86 21.57
CA SER A 205 -4.38 6.67 21.55
C SER A 205 -4.01 8.14 21.49
N ALA A 206 -3.90 8.62 20.26
CA ALA A 206 -4.26 9.98 19.85
C ALA A 206 -5.71 10.39 20.22
N LEU A 207 -6.34 9.74 21.22
CA LEU A 207 -7.75 9.85 21.57
C LEU A 207 -8.02 9.94 23.09
N PHE A 208 -7.00 9.88 23.96
CA PHE A 208 -7.15 10.16 25.40
C PHE A 208 -6.30 11.34 25.90
N ALA A 209 -5.75 12.14 24.97
CA ALA A 209 -5.08 13.42 25.24
C ALA A 209 -5.97 14.63 24.93
N SER A 210 -7.30 14.47 24.84
CA SER A 210 -8.24 15.57 24.62
C SER A 210 -8.65 16.30 25.90
N THR A 211 -8.18 15.89 27.09
CA THR A 211 -8.57 16.52 28.37
C THR A 211 -7.44 17.20 29.14
N LEU A 212 -6.21 17.24 28.63
CA LEU A 212 -5.11 18.00 29.22
C LEU A 212 -4.33 18.76 28.13
N MET A 213 -5.02 19.65 27.42
CA MET A 213 -4.37 20.74 26.69
C MET A 213 -4.14 21.91 27.64
N SER A 214 -2.91 22.08 28.13
CA SER A 214 -2.27 23.39 28.25
C SER A 214 -0.80 23.23 28.64
N GLN A 215 0.10 23.76 27.82
CA GLN A 215 1.53 24.02 28.10
C GLN A 215 2.53 22.86 27.91
N SER A 216 2.96 22.64 26.66
CA SER A 216 4.33 22.99 26.21
C SER A 216 4.69 22.29 24.88
N PRO A 217 5.21 23.03 23.86
CA PRO A 217 5.55 22.48 22.56
C PRO A 217 7.01 22.00 22.54
N LYS A 218 7.34 20.92 23.24
CA LYS A 218 8.63 20.20 23.12
C LYS A 218 8.43 18.70 23.40
N ALA A 219 7.59 18.04 22.58
CA ALA A 219 7.55 16.58 22.53
C ALA A 219 8.85 16.07 21.89
N ARG A 220 9.87 15.90 22.73
CA ARG A 220 11.19 15.37 22.38
C ARG A 220 11.05 13.86 22.22
N ARG A 221 11.53 13.33 21.08
CA ARG A 221 11.54 11.91 20.70
C ARG A 221 11.81 10.99 21.89
N LEU A 222 10.81 10.22 22.31
CA LEU A 222 10.93 9.15 23.29
C LEU A 222 11.45 7.91 22.57
N LYS A 223 12.65 7.44 22.93
CA LYS A 223 13.13 6.10 22.59
C LYS A 223 12.24 5.10 23.31
N VAL A 224 11.39 4.41 22.57
CA VAL A 224 10.54 3.34 23.11
C VAL A 224 11.39 2.08 23.22
N ASN A 225 11.93 1.79 24.41
CA ASN A 225 12.50 0.48 24.69
C ASN A 225 11.34 -0.44 25.10
N VAL A 226 10.82 -1.20 24.15
CA VAL A 226 9.70 -2.14 24.38
C VAL A 226 10.23 -3.34 25.16
N SER A 227 10.10 -3.30 26.48
CA SER A 227 10.61 -4.37 27.36
C SER A 227 9.63 -5.55 27.41
N GLY A 228 9.97 -6.64 26.72
CA GLY A 228 9.19 -7.89 26.74
C GLY A 228 9.16 -8.56 28.12
N MET A 229 8.45 -9.67 28.25
CA MET A 229 8.41 -10.50 29.47
C MET A 229 8.25 -11.98 29.15
N THR A 230 8.85 -12.82 29.99
CA THR A 230 8.73 -14.29 29.97
C THR A 230 7.74 -14.83 31.01
N GLY A 231 7.29 -13.96 31.91
CA GLY A 231 6.29 -14.28 32.92
C GLY A 231 5.81 -13.04 33.65
N LEU A 232 4.65 -13.17 34.28
CA LEU A 232 3.95 -12.11 35.00
C LEU A 232 3.54 -12.61 36.38
N ARG A 233 3.81 -11.83 37.43
CA ARG A 233 3.40 -12.15 38.80
C ARG A 233 2.68 -10.97 39.44
N VAL A 234 1.49 -11.23 39.93
CA VAL A 234 0.67 -10.29 40.70
C VAL A 234 0.82 -10.62 42.17
N ARG A 235 1.47 -9.75 42.93
CA ARG A 235 1.70 -9.92 44.37
C ARG A 235 0.77 -9.01 45.16
N MET A 236 -0.21 -9.61 45.82
CA MET A 236 -1.18 -8.93 46.68
C MET A 236 -0.66 -8.94 48.11
N THR A 237 -0.45 -7.76 48.70
CA THR A 237 0.25 -7.61 49.99
C THR A 237 -0.60 -7.02 51.09
N GLU A 238 -1.71 -6.38 50.75
CA GLU A 238 -2.68 -5.87 51.74
C GLU A 238 -4.09 -5.98 51.17
N LEU A 239 -5.00 -6.60 51.92
CA LEU A 239 -6.41 -6.73 51.52
C LEU A 239 -7.14 -5.41 51.83
N GLY A 240 -7.98 -4.95 50.90
CA GLY A 240 -8.81 -3.77 51.13
C GLY A 240 -9.82 -3.93 52.26
N ASP A 241 -10.47 -2.83 52.61
CA ASP A 241 -11.38 -2.79 53.77
C ASP A 241 -12.54 -3.78 53.63
N VAL A 242 -12.63 -4.67 54.62
CA VAL A 242 -13.74 -5.61 54.78
C VAL A 242 -14.73 -4.99 55.77
N PRO A 243 -16.01 -4.79 55.40
CA PRO A 243 -17.01 -4.18 56.29
C PRO A 243 -17.10 -4.90 57.64
N ARG A 244 -16.92 -4.18 58.76
CA ARG A 244 -17.05 -4.77 60.10
C ARG A 244 -18.52 -4.83 60.51
N LEU A 245 -19.04 -6.03 60.78
CA LEU A 245 -20.36 -6.23 61.37
C LEU A 245 -20.23 -6.42 62.89
N PRO A 246 -21.06 -5.75 63.71
CA PRO A 246 -20.97 -5.89 65.17
C PRO A 246 -21.22 -7.34 65.60
N GLY A 247 -20.25 -7.92 66.31
CA GLY A 247 -20.35 -9.27 66.89
C GLY A 247 -20.03 -10.45 65.96
N ARG A 248 -19.69 -10.25 64.67
CA ARG A 248 -19.27 -11.33 63.77
C ARG A 248 -18.19 -10.90 62.79
N ALA A 249 -17.09 -11.64 62.70
CA ALA A 249 -16.03 -11.40 61.73
C ALA A 249 -16.39 -11.97 60.35
N LEU A 250 -16.32 -11.14 59.29
CA LEU A 250 -16.35 -11.62 57.91
C LEU A 250 -15.01 -12.27 57.57
N SER A 251 -15.02 -13.26 56.67
CA SER A 251 -13.78 -13.93 56.25
C SER A 251 -12.94 -12.99 55.38
N ARG A 252 -11.64 -12.89 55.68
CA ARG A 252 -10.69 -12.10 54.88
C ARG A 252 -9.95 -13.02 53.94
N PHE A 253 -10.13 -12.82 52.63
CA PHE A 253 -9.49 -13.59 51.57
C PHE A 253 -9.48 -12.78 50.28
N TYR A 254 -8.58 -13.14 49.36
CA TYR A 254 -8.58 -12.61 48.00
C TYR A 254 -9.43 -13.49 47.10
N ALA A 255 -10.15 -12.87 46.18
CA ALA A 255 -10.91 -13.61 45.18
C ALA A 255 -10.87 -12.87 43.84
N LEU A 256 -10.44 -13.58 42.79
CA LEU A 256 -10.30 -13.05 41.44
C LEU A 256 -11.33 -13.73 40.55
N LYS A 257 -12.23 -12.93 39.98
CA LYS A 257 -13.25 -13.38 39.05
C LYS A 257 -12.69 -13.59 37.65
N GLU A 258 -11.87 -12.65 37.19
CA GLU A 258 -11.33 -12.68 35.83
C GLU A 258 -9.92 -12.09 35.80
N MET A 259 -9.04 -12.74 35.04
CA MET A 259 -7.73 -12.23 34.66
C MET A 259 -7.63 -12.27 33.14
N ARG A 260 -7.27 -11.15 32.51
CA ARG A 260 -6.92 -11.09 31.08
C ARG A 260 -5.56 -10.46 30.91
N VAL A 261 -4.69 -11.14 30.17
CA VAL A 261 -3.32 -10.69 29.91
C VAL A 261 -3.20 -10.42 28.43
N MET A 262 -3.51 -9.20 28.00
CA MET A 262 -3.48 -8.83 26.58
C MET A 262 -2.04 -8.56 26.15
N GLY A 263 -1.59 -9.24 25.11
CA GLY A 263 -0.24 -9.09 24.59
C GLY A 263 -0.04 -9.74 23.22
N SER A 264 1.17 -9.62 22.69
CA SER A 264 1.58 -10.14 21.38
C SER A 264 2.96 -10.79 21.46
N CYS A 265 3.37 -11.58 20.46
CA CYS A 265 4.75 -12.06 20.41
C CYS A 265 5.74 -10.89 20.20
N MET A 266 6.91 -10.97 20.82
CA MET A 266 7.91 -9.90 20.76
C MET A 266 8.79 -10.07 19.52
N CYS A 267 8.65 -9.20 18.52
CA CYS A 267 9.40 -9.34 17.25
C CYS A 267 10.34 -8.16 16.93
N HIS A 268 10.62 -7.30 17.91
CA HIS A 268 11.48 -6.12 17.77
C HIS A 268 11.12 -5.17 16.59
N GLY A 269 9.86 -5.17 16.15
CA GLY A 269 9.40 -4.36 15.03
C GLY A 269 9.62 -4.98 13.64
N HIS A 270 10.11 -6.22 13.56
CA HIS A 270 10.45 -6.91 12.30
C HIS A 270 9.44 -7.99 11.88
N ALA A 271 8.30 -8.12 12.55
CA ALA A 271 7.24 -9.02 12.11
C ALA A 271 5.85 -8.47 12.46
N ASN A 272 4.90 -8.70 11.57
CA ASN A 272 3.50 -8.33 11.74
C ASN A 272 2.60 -9.51 12.18
N ARG A 273 3.16 -10.71 12.31
CA ARG A 273 2.45 -11.92 12.75
C ARG A 273 3.38 -12.94 13.40
N CYS A 274 2.79 -13.88 14.13
CA CYS A 274 3.47 -15.01 14.75
C CYS A 274 3.04 -16.31 14.05
N LEU A 275 3.97 -17.25 13.85
CA LEU A 275 3.73 -18.53 13.19
C LEU A 275 3.01 -19.54 14.11
N PRO A 276 2.07 -20.34 13.60
CA PRO A 276 1.46 -21.44 14.34
C PRO A 276 2.46 -22.55 14.66
N GLU A 277 2.32 -23.17 15.83
CA GLU A 277 3.21 -24.24 16.31
C GLU A 277 3.10 -25.47 15.38
N THR A 278 4.23 -25.94 14.84
CA THR A 278 4.31 -26.97 13.79
C THR A 278 4.13 -28.42 14.29
N HIS A 279 3.71 -28.62 15.53
CA HIS A 279 3.62 -29.96 16.13
C HIS A 279 2.19 -30.50 16.11
N ASN A 280 1.94 -31.42 15.17
CA ASN A 280 0.95 -32.50 15.18
C ASN A 280 -0.23 -32.35 16.15
N TYR A 281 -1.34 -31.70 15.76
CA TYR A 281 -2.72 -32.13 16.05
C TYR A 281 -3.70 -31.25 15.24
N PRO A 282 -4.53 -31.78 14.32
CA PRO A 282 -5.45 -31.00 13.48
C PRO A 282 -6.71 -30.46 14.20
N LEU A 283 -6.70 -30.36 15.53
CA LEU A 283 -7.91 -30.16 16.33
C LEU A 283 -7.64 -29.24 17.53
N SER A 284 -7.37 -27.96 17.25
CA SER A 284 -7.75 -26.92 18.22
C SER A 284 -7.98 -25.61 17.49
N ASN A 285 -9.25 -25.20 17.36
CA ASN A 285 -9.66 -23.83 17.05
C ASN A 285 -9.30 -22.85 18.20
N SER A 286 -8.27 -23.12 18.99
CA SER A 286 -7.86 -22.25 20.08
C SER A 286 -7.10 -21.07 19.52
N ILE A 287 -7.67 -19.89 19.70
CA ILE A 287 -7.07 -18.57 19.46
C ILE A 287 -5.92 -18.38 20.48
N GLN A 288 -4.82 -19.11 20.32
CA GLN A 288 -3.63 -19.03 21.16
C GLN A 288 -2.59 -18.15 20.46
N VAL A 289 -2.04 -17.17 21.18
CA VAL A 289 -0.93 -16.36 20.66
C VAL A 289 0.33 -17.21 20.67
N ASN A 290 0.92 -17.45 19.50
CA ASN A 290 2.16 -18.22 19.36
C ASN A 290 3.40 -17.35 19.60
N PRO A 291 4.50 -17.92 20.10
CA PRO A 291 5.71 -17.15 20.43
C PRO A 291 6.62 -16.88 19.22
N GLN A 292 6.61 -17.73 18.18
CA GLN A 292 7.53 -17.63 17.03
C GLN A 292 7.11 -16.50 16.10
N CYS A 293 7.99 -15.53 15.87
CA CYS A 293 7.77 -14.47 14.88
C CYS A 293 7.97 -14.97 13.44
N ASP A 294 7.17 -14.43 12.52
CA ASP A 294 7.41 -14.54 11.07
C ASP A 294 8.31 -13.39 10.61
N CYS A 295 9.62 -13.56 10.82
CA CYS A 295 10.60 -12.49 10.70
C CYS A 295 10.73 -11.95 9.27
N GLN A 296 10.70 -10.62 9.15
CA GLN A 296 10.96 -9.86 7.93
C GLN A 296 12.27 -9.06 8.07
N HIS A 297 12.52 -8.08 7.21
CA HIS A 297 13.69 -7.19 7.30
C HIS A 297 15.04 -7.95 7.32
N ASN A 298 15.09 -9.14 6.70
CA ASN A 298 16.23 -10.06 6.72
C ASN A 298 16.72 -10.40 8.14
N THR A 299 15.80 -10.42 9.10
CA THR A 299 16.06 -10.85 10.48
C THR A 299 15.69 -12.32 10.65
N ALA A 300 16.24 -12.94 11.69
CA ALA A 300 16.01 -14.33 12.05
C ALA A 300 16.02 -14.49 13.58
N GLY A 301 15.57 -15.65 14.05
CA GLY A 301 15.41 -15.93 15.48
C GLY A 301 13.95 -16.16 15.87
N MET A 302 13.71 -16.50 17.12
CA MET A 302 12.34 -16.68 17.64
C MET A 302 11.59 -15.34 17.69
N ASN A 303 12.33 -14.27 17.98
CA ASN A 303 11.86 -12.91 18.24
C ASN A 303 12.43 -11.91 17.22
N CYS A 304 13.05 -12.38 16.13
CA CYS A 304 13.77 -11.55 15.16
C CYS A 304 14.94 -10.76 15.77
N GLU A 305 15.59 -11.35 16.77
CA GLU A 305 16.64 -10.76 17.60
C GLU A 305 18.05 -10.75 16.96
N ARG A 306 18.18 -11.30 15.76
CA ARG A 306 19.44 -11.31 15.00
C ARG A 306 19.18 -11.15 13.50
N CYS A 307 20.23 -10.85 12.74
CA CYS A 307 20.14 -10.90 11.28
C CYS A 307 20.14 -12.35 10.79
N ALA A 308 19.52 -12.58 9.64
CA ALA A 308 19.56 -13.86 8.95
C ALA A 308 20.98 -14.21 8.50
N ASP A 309 21.24 -15.51 8.29
CA ASP A 309 22.50 -15.99 7.73
C ASP A 309 22.81 -15.23 6.43
N LEU A 310 24.05 -14.76 6.28
CA LEU A 310 24.53 -13.93 5.17
C LEU A 310 24.05 -12.47 5.17
N TYR A 311 23.32 -11.98 6.20
CA TYR A 311 22.84 -10.60 6.31
C TYR A 311 23.49 -9.79 7.45
N ASN A 312 24.73 -10.12 7.81
CA ASN A 312 25.47 -9.48 8.89
C ASN A 312 26.46 -8.39 8.40
N ASP A 313 26.13 -7.65 7.33
CA ASP A 313 27.01 -6.57 6.84
C ASP A 313 26.93 -5.30 7.70
N LEU A 314 25.79 -5.10 8.37
CA LEU A 314 25.52 -4.04 9.33
C LEU A 314 25.09 -4.63 10.68
N PRO A 315 25.28 -3.92 11.80
CA PRO A 315 24.86 -4.41 13.10
C PRO A 315 23.32 -4.44 13.19
N TRP A 316 22.77 -5.52 13.75
CA TRP A 316 21.34 -5.66 14.01
C TRP A 316 20.81 -4.54 14.90
N ARG A 317 19.59 -4.04 14.61
CA ARG A 317 18.86 -3.06 15.41
C ARG A 317 17.36 -3.29 15.29
N PRO A 318 16.57 -2.99 16.33
CA PRO A 318 15.11 -3.03 16.25
C PRO A 318 14.58 -2.01 15.24
N ALA A 319 13.46 -2.31 14.58
CA ALA A 319 12.82 -1.38 13.66
C ALA A 319 12.17 -0.21 14.41
N GLU A 320 12.23 0.99 13.81
CA GLU A 320 11.65 2.23 14.33
C GLU A 320 10.61 2.81 13.35
N GLU A 321 9.85 3.81 13.80
CA GLU A 321 8.89 4.50 12.94
C GLU A 321 9.63 5.28 11.83
N GLY A 322 9.38 4.91 10.57
CA GLY A 322 10.05 5.47 9.40
C GLY A 322 11.44 4.89 9.07
N ASN A 323 11.95 3.92 9.83
CA ASN A 323 13.18 3.20 9.51
C ASN A 323 13.11 1.73 9.92
N THR A 324 13.20 0.82 8.96
CA THR A 324 13.07 -0.63 9.19
C THR A 324 14.31 -1.27 9.82
N HIS A 325 15.47 -0.60 9.78
CA HIS A 325 16.77 -1.17 10.17
C HIS A 325 17.00 -2.57 9.57
N THR A 326 16.64 -2.74 8.29
CA THR A 326 16.76 -4.01 7.59
C THR A 326 18.20 -4.50 7.56
N CYS A 327 18.42 -5.77 7.93
CA CYS A 327 19.72 -6.39 7.89
C CYS A 327 20.25 -6.46 6.45
N GLN A 328 21.53 -6.16 6.29
CA GLN A 328 22.16 -5.99 4.99
C GLN A 328 23.00 -7.21 4.61
N ARG A 329 22.80 -7.70 3.38
CA ARG A 329 23.50 -8.87 2.85
C ARG A 329 25.01 -8.60 2.75
N CYS A 330 25.81 -9.56 3.18
CA CYS A 330 27.26 -9.53 2.99
C CYS A 330 27.65 -9.81 1.55
N GLU A 331 28.67 -9.12 1.06
CA GLU A 331 29.26 -9.36 -0.25
C GLU A 331 30.32 -10.46 -0.15
N CYS A 332 29.91 -11.70 -0.42
CA CYS A 332 30.77 -12.88 -0.39
C CYS A 332 31.04 -13.47 -1.78
N ASN A 333 30.72 -12.75 -2.87
CA ASN A 333 30.93 -13.19 -4.24
C ASN A 333 30.30 -14.58 -4.54
N ASN A 334 29.21 -14.94 -3.86
CA ASN A 334 28.58 -16.28 -3.89
C ASN A 334 29.52 -17.45 -3.53
N HIS A 335 30.58 -17.17 -2.76
CA HIS A 335 31.50 -18.16 -2.24
C HIS A 335 31.26 -18.48 -0.75
N ALA A 336 30.27 -17.87 -0.10
CA ALA A 336 29.88 -18.21 1.26
C ALA A 336 28.36 -18.11 1.44
N GLN A 337 27.82 -18.91 2.36
CA GLN A 337 26.40 -18.89 2.74
C GLN A 337 26.17 -18.23 4.10
N ARG A 338 27.25 -17.84 4.78
CA ARG A 338 27.23 -17.18 6.09
C ARG A 338 28.29 -16.10 6.13
N CYS A 339 28.05 -15.10 6.97
CA CYS A 339 29.00 -14.06 7.30
C CYS A 339 28.72 -13.57 8.71
N ASN A 340 29.72 -12.98 9.34
CA ASN A 340 29.62 -12.34 10.64
C ASN A 340 29.93 -10.84 10.53
N PHE A 341 29.38 -10.05 11.44
CA PHE A 341 29.68 -8.63 11.54
C PHE A 341 30.96 -8.41 12.35
N ASP A 342 31.93 -7.72 11.77
CA ASP A 342 33.16 -7.30 12.45
C ASP A 342 33.15 -5.77 12.65
N PRO A 343 33.12 -5.28 13.91
CA PRO A 343 33.15 -3.85 14.20
C PRO A 343 34.40 -3.12 13.67
N ALA A 344 35.57 -3.77 13.67
CA ALA A 344 36.80 -3.15 13.20
C ALA A 344 36.78 -2.97 11.68
N VAL A 345 36.24 -3.94 10.94
CA VAL A 345 36.03 -3.84 9.49
C VAL A 345 35.01 -2.74 9.16
N TYR A 346 33.94 -2.65 9.97
CA TYR A 346 32.92 -1.62 9.83
C TYR A 346 33.48 -0.20 10.04
N GLU A 347 34.29 0.01 11.06
CA GLU A 347 34.95 1.29 11.31
C GLU A 347 35.96 1.63 10.20
N ALA A 348 36.77 0.65 9.79
CA ALA A 348 37.75 0.82 8.71
C ALA A 348 37.10 1.17 7.36
N SER A 349 35.88 0.71 7.09
CA SER A 349 35.12 1.05 5.87
C SER A 349 34.40 2.40 5.94
N GLY A 350 34.58 3.15 7.04
CA GLY A 350 33.88 4.41 7.28
C GLY A 350 32.41 4.20 7.61
N GLN A 351 32.09 3.17 8.40
CA GLN A 351 30.75 2.80 8.84
C GLN A 351 29.80 2.41 7.69
N ARG A 352 30.34 1.77 6.64
CA ARG A 352 29.57 1.37 5.45
C ARG A 352 29.29 -0.12 5.37
N SER A 353 30.26 -0.96 5.73
CA SER A 353 30.21 -2.42 5.59
C SER A 353 31.16 -3.07 6.59
N GLY A 354 30.65 -4.02 7.37
CA GLY A 354 31.39 -4.76 8.38
C GLY A 354 31.33 -6.27 8.19
N GLY A 355 30.68 -6.75 7.12
CA GLY A 355 30.50 -8.18 6.89
C GLY A 355 31.80 -8.90 6.53
N VAL A 356 32.08 -10.00 7.21
CA VAL A 356 33.18 -10.92 6.94
C VAL A 356 32.62 -12.31 6.67
N CYS A 357 32.92 -12.86 5.51
CA CYS A 357 32.39 -14.14 5.05
C CYS A 357 33.01 -15.32 5.80
N GLU A 358 32.18 -16.32 6.11
CA GLU A 358 32.61 -17.52 6.82
C GLU A 358 32.59 -18.74 5.90
N GLY A 359 33.66 -19.54 5.96
CA GLY A 359 33.74 -20.80 5.21
C GLY A 359 33.74 -20.60 3.70
N CYS A 360 34.67 -19.79 3.18
CA CYS A 360 34.81 -19.56 1.74
C CYS A 360 34.94 -20.88 0.96
N MET A 361 33.96 -21.13 0.10
CA MET A 361 33.86 -22.27 -0.82
C MET A 361 34.56 -21.96 -2.15
N HIS A 362 34.67 -22.96 -3.02
CA HIS A 362 35.34 -22.85 -4.33
C HIS A 362 36.82 -22.45 -4.23
N HIS A 363 37.50 -22.83 -3.15
CA HIS A 363 38.92 -22.55 -2.90
C HIS A 363 39.26 -21.05 -2.93
N THR A 364 38.35 -20.21 -2.46
CA THR A 364 38.60 -18.78 -2.26
C THR A 364 38.97 -18.48 -0.80
N THR A 365 39.49 -17.28 -0.56
CA THR A 365 39.92 -16.77 0.73
C THR A 365 39.74 -15.24 0.77
N GLY A 366 40.05 -14.62 1.90
CA GLY A 366 39.81 -13.21 2.16
C GLY A 366 38.45 -12.93 2.81
N PRO A 367 38.25 -11.71 3.35
CA PRO A 367 37.04 -11.35 4.09
C PRO A 367 35.78 -11.35 3.24
N LYS A 368 35.91 -11.27 1.90
CA LYS A 368 34.81 -11.32 0.93
C LYS A 368 34.86 -12.55 0.02
N CYS A 369 35.72 -13.52 0.35
CA CYS A 369 36.00 -14.67 -0.51
C CYS A 369 36.37 -14.27 -1.95
N ASP A 370 37.11 -13.16 -2.08
CA ASP A 370 37.45 -12.46 -3.31
C ASP A 370 38.83 -12.85 -3.86
N GLN A 371 39.60 -13.63 -3.12
CA GLN A 371 40.94 -14.08 -3.49
C GLN A 371 40.97 -15.60 -3.61
N CYS A 372 41.88 -16.18 -4.39
CA CYS A 372 42.08 -17.62 -4.38
C CYS A 372 42.94 -18.04 -3.19
N ALA A 373 42.60 -19.16 -2.57
CA ALA A 373 43.39 -19.73 -1.49
C ALA A 373 44.81 -20.08 -1.97
N PRO A 374 45.83 -20.05 -1.09
CA PRO A 374 47.20 -20.39 -1.47
C PRO A 374 47.30 -21.75 -2.17
N GLY A 375 48.00 -21.79 -3.31
CA GLY A 375 48.10 -22.99 -4.16
C GLY A 375 46.98 -23.14 -5.20
N TYR A 376 45.95 -22.31 -5.13
CA TYR A 376 44.92 -22.18 -6.15
C TYR A 376 45.11 -20.86 -6.90
N GLN A 377 45.00 -20.92 -8.23
CA GLN A 377 44.96 -19.73 -9.07
C GLN A 377 43.51 -19.51 -9.50
N PRO A 378 43.10 -18.25 -9.75
CA PRO A 378 41.83 -17.98 -10.42
C PRO A 378 41.81 -18.82 -11.68
N ASN A 379 40.85 -19.73 -11.81
CA ASN A 379 40.80 -20.63 -12.96
C ASN A 379 40.75 -19.75 -14.22
N PRO A 380 41.79 -19.74 -15.08
CA PRO A 380 41.73 -19.07 -16.35
C PRO A 380 40.91 -19.98 -17.26
N ARG A 381 39.61 -20.08 -17.00
CA ARG A 381 38.69 -20.71 -17.95
C ARG A 381 38.69 -19.80 -19.15
N SER A 382 39.48 -20.18 -20.16
CA SER A 382 39.45 -19.76 -21.56
C SER A 382 38.87 -18.37 -21.68
N CYS A 383 39.68 -17.32 -21.66
CA CYS A 383 39.21 -15.93 -21.78
C CYS A 383 37.99 -15.82 -22.69
N ILE A 384 36.80 -15.75 -22.09
CA ILE A 384 35.54 -15.67 -22.83
C ILE A 384 35.36 -14.19 -23.09
N CYS A 385 36.16 -13.65 -23.99
CA CYS A 385 36.03 -12.29 -24.45
C CYS A 385 35.00 -12.28 -25.59
N SER A 386 34.04 -11.37 -25.53
CA SER A 386 33.15 -11.13 -26.65
C SER A 386 34.00 -10.68 -27.85
N THR A 387 33.88 -11.39 -28.96
CA THR A 387 34.55 -11.04 -30.22
C THR A 387 34.12 -9.65 -30.70
N GLU A 388 32.87 -9.27 -30.44
CA GLU A 388 32.28 -8.00 -30.86
C GLU A 388 32.86 -6.80 -30.08
N GLY A 389 33.14 -6.98 -28.80
CA GLY A 389 33.54 -5.89 -27.91
C GLY A 389 35.03 -5.81 -27.57
N THR A 390 35.85 -6.73 -28.06
CA THR A 390 37.30 -6.79 -27.79
C THR A 390 38.08 -6.22 -28.97
N LEU A 391 39.21 -5.53 -28.72
CA LEU A 391 40.04 -4.92 -29.77
C LEU A 391 40.69 -5.96 -30.72
N ASN A 392 40.92 -7.19 -30.25
CA ASN A 392 41.64 -8.26 -30.96
C ASN A 392 40.82 -9.54 -31.16
N GLY A 393 39.51 -9.44 -31.44
CA GLY A 393 38.70 -10.59 -31.85
C GLY A 393 38.58 -11.72 -30.80
N GLY A 394 38.60 -11.36 -29.52
CA GLY A 394 38.39 -12.30 -28.41
C GLY A 394 39.65 -12.81 -27.71
N GLN A 395 40.84 -12.31 -28.07
CA GLN A 395 42.08 -12.61 -27.34
C GLN A 395 42.19 -11.74 -26.06
N CYS A 396 42.54 -12.36 -24.95
CA CYS A 396 42.88 -11.67 -23.70
C CYS A 396 44.40 -11.53 -23.57
N ASP A 397 44.82 -10.68 -22.64
CA ASP A 397 46.23 -10.58 -22.26
C ASP A 397 46.70 -11.84 -21.50
N ASP A 398 47.77 -12.47 -21.98
CA ASP A 398 48.33 -13.74 -21.45
C ASP A 398 48.78 -13.63 -19.99
N SER A 399 49.08 -12.42 -19.51
CA SER A 399 49.61 -12.18 -18.16
C SER A 399 48.54 -11.86 -17.11
N SER A 400 47.41 -11.29 -17.53
CA SER A 400 46.33 -10.83 -16.63
C SER A 400 45.00 -11.56 -16.83
N GLY A 401 44.80 -12.26 -17.94
CA GLY A 401 43.54 -12.95 -18.27
C GLY A 401 42.36 -12.00 -18.52
N LEU A 402 42.62 -10.69 -18.67
CA LEU A 402 41.61 -9.65 -18.88
C LEU A 402 41.40 -9.39 -20.37
N CYS A 403 40.14 -9.23 -20.76
CA CYS A 403 39.75 -8.85 -22.12
C CYS A 403 40.00 -7.35 -22.34
N GLN A 404 40.64 -7.00 -23.46
CA GLN A 404 40.90 -5.61 -23.80
C GLN A 404 39.72 -5.01 -24.58
N CYS A 405 38.84 -4.31 -23.87
CA CYS A 405 37.60 -3.81 -24.44
C CYS A 405 37.82 -2.62 -25.39
N LYS A 406 36.99 -2.55 -26.43
CA LYS A 406 36.86 -1.38 -27.30
C LYS A 406 36.40 -0.15 -26.49
N ALA A 407 36.64 1.05 -27.00
CA ALA A 407 36.53 2.30 -26.25
C ALA A 407 35.17 2.54 -25.56
N ASN A 408 34.06 2.10 -26.17
CA ASN A 408 32.70 2.30 -25.66
C ASN A 408 32.11 1.03 -25.01
N VAL A 409 32.94 0.02 -24.73
CA VAL A 409 32.55 -1.29 -24.19
C VAL A 409 33.14 -1.47 -22.79
N GLU A 410 32.41 -2.13 -21.90
CA GLU A 410 32.80 -2.42 -20.52
C GLU A 410 32.49 -3.87 -20.14
N GLY A 411 32.90 -4.25 -18.93
CA GLY A 411 32.72 -5.58 -18.37
C GLY A 411 33.98 -6.45 -18.53
N PRO A 412 34.17 -7.45 -17.64
CA PRO A 412 35.36 -8.30 -17.65
C PRO A 412 35.48 -9.18 -18.91
N ARG A 413 34.39 -9.31 -19.68
CA ARG A 413 34.31 -10.06 -20.95
C ARG A 413 34.12 -9.16 -22.17
N CYS A 414 34.08 -7.84 -22.00
CA CYS A 414 33.77 -6.87 -23.05
C CYS A 414 32.46 -7.15 -23.78
N ASP A 415 31.45 -7.60 -23.05
CA ASP A 415 30.14 -8.05 -23.54
C ASP A 415 29.02 -7.03 -23.31
N ARG A 416 29.36 -5.82 -22.85
CA ARG A 416 28.38 -4.76 -22.54
C ARG A 416 28.83 -3.39 -23.02
N CYS A 417 27.89 -2.59 -23.48
CA CYS A 417 28.13 -1.17 -23.74
C CYS A 417 28.30 -0.37 -22.45
N LYS A 418 29.18 0.64 -22.49
CA LYS A 418 29.29 1.64 -21.41
C LYS A 418 27.97 2.41 -21.28
N ARG A 419 27.72 2.96 -20.10
CA ARG A 419 26.56 3.86 -19.87
C ARG A 419 26.53 4.98 -20.92
N GLY A 420 25.36 5.16 -21.55
CA GLY A 420 25.18 6.14 -22.63
C GLY A 420 25.57 5.61 -24.02
N TYR A 421 25.77 4.30 -24.19
CA TYR A 421 26.04 3.64 -25.46
C TYR A 421 25.19 2.38 -25.64
N TYR A 422 24.93 1.99 -26.89
CA TYR A 422 24.11 0.82 -27.25
C TYR A 422 24.63 0.14 -28.53
N ASP A 423 24.03 -1.00 -28.89
CA ASP A 423 24.32 -1.74 -30.13
C ASP A 423 25.79 -2.22 -30.20
N LEU A 424 26.12 -3.20 -29.36
CA LEU A 424 27.43 -3.84 -29.36
C LEU A 424 27.61 -4.62 -30.68
N SER A 425 28.59 -4.23 -31.48
CA SER A 425 28.80 -4.83 -32.80
C SER A 425 30.28 -4.94 -33.16
N GLU A 426 30.64 -6.06 -33.79
CA GLU A 426 32.00 -6.31 -34.26
C GLU A 426 32.46 -5.29 -35.30
N SER A 427 31.55 -4.84 -36.17
CA SER A 427 31.83 -3.88 -37.24
C SER A 427 32.05 -2.45 -36.72
N ASN A 428 31.64 -2.15 -35.49
CA ASN A 428 31.89 -0.88 -34.84
C ASN A 428 33.31 -0.88 -34.21
N PRO A 429 34.25 -0.03 -34.66
CA PRO A 429 35.61 0.01 -34.11
C PRO A 429 35.64 0.48 -32.65
N LEU A 430 34.61 1.21 -32.20
CA LEU A 430 34.45 1.64 -30.81
C LEU A 430 33.59 0.66 -29.99
N GLY A 431 33.04 -0.37 -30.64
CA GLY A 431 32.21 -1.43 -30.08
C GLY A 431 30.74 -1.06 -29.95
N CYS A 432 30.45 0.06 -29.29
CA CYS A 432 29.08 0.55 -29.11
C CYS A 432 28.88 1.98 -29.64
N THR A 433 27.66 2.26 -30.07
CA THR A 433 27.21 3.53 -30.61
C THR A 433 26.68 4.43 -29.49
N LYS A 434 26.96 5.73 -29.54
CA LYS A 434 26.53 6.68 -28.50
C LYS A 434 25.01 6.89 -28.57
N CYS A 435 24.33 6.84 -27.41
CA CYS A 435 22.93 7.22 -27.29
C CYS A 435 22.74 8.68 -27.74
N SER A 436 21.68 8.94 -28.49
CA SER A 436 21.32 10.27 -29.00
C SER A 436 19.96 10.72 -28.45
N CYS A 437 19.79 10.65 -27.13
CA CYS A 437 18.51 11.00 -26.49
C CYS A 437 18.23 12.50 -26.52
N SER A 438 17.01 12.88 -26.91
CA SER A 438 16.52 14.26 -26.95
C SER A 438 16.51 14.87 -25.54
N ALA A 439 17.12 16.03 -25.37
CA ALA A 439 17.14 16.75 -24.09
C ALA A 439 15.74 17.21 -23.64
N ASP A 440 14.87 17.54 -24.61
CA ASP A 440 13.50 17.97 -24.34
C ASP A 440 12.57 16.79 -24.05
N GLY A 441 12.73 15.70 -24.81
CA GLY A 441 11.79 14.59 -24.86
C GLY A 441 12.19 13.35 -24.07
N SER A 442 13.42 13.27 -23.57
CA SER A 442 13.91 12.13 -22.77
C SER A 442 14.00 12.48 -21.29
N LEU A 443 13.85 11.45 -20.44
CA LEU A 443 14.04 11.54 -18.98
C LEU A 443 15.52 11.47 -18.59
N SER A 444 16.35 10.87 -19.43
CA SER A 444 17.80 10.70 -19.24
C SER A 444 18.50 10.65 -20.60
N ASP A 445 19.79 10.94 -20.60
CA ASP A 445 20.75 10.75 -21.70
C ASP A 445 21.24 9.29 -21.83
N VAL A 446 20.88 8.43 -20.87
CA VAL A 446 21.18 6.99 -20.89
C VAL A 446 20.03 6.24 -21.58
N CYS A 447 20.35 5.52 -22.64
CA CYS A 447 19.41 4.68 -23.39
C CYS A 447 19.59 3.19 -23.07
N ASP A 448 18.65 2.36 -23.53
CA ASP A 448 18.74 0.91 -23.43
C ASP A 448 19.99 0.39 -24.18
N PRO A 449 20.85 -0.42 -23.54
CA PRO A 449 22.16 -0.79 -24.07
C PRO A 449 22.11 -1.77 -25.26
N VAL A 450 20.95 -2.36 -25.56
CA VAL A 450 20.78 -3.29 -26.68
C VAL A 450 20.08 -2.60 -27.83
N THR A 451 18.93 -1.98 -27.56
CA THR A 451 18.05 -1.41 -28.59
C THR A 451 18.37 0.05 -28.90
N GLY A 452 19.01 0.78 -27.98
CA GLY A 452 19.22 2.22 -28.09
C GLY A 452 18.02 3.08 -27.72
N GLN A 453 16.95 2.47 -27.22
CA GLN A 453 15.72 3.19 -26.89
C GLN A 453 15.93 4.10 -25.68
N CYS A 454 15.73 5.40 -25.87
CA CYS A 454 15.77 6.38 -24.81
C CYS A 454 14.49 6.32 -23.95
N PRO A 455 14.58 6.61 -22.64
CA PRO A 455 13.42 6.67 -21.76
C PRO A 455 12.64 7.96 -22.04
N CYS A 456 11.58 7.86 -22.87
CA CYS A 456 10.81 9.03 -23.29
C CYS A 456 9.96 9.60 -22.16
N ARG A 457 9.85 10.93 -22.12
CA ARG A 457 8.86 11.66 -21.33
C ARG A 457 7.45 11.36 -21.84
N PRO A 458 6.41 11.57 -21.02
CA PRO A 458 5.03 11.39 -21.46
C PRO A 458 4.76 12.11 -22.78
N HIS A 459 4.09 11.42 -23.71
CA HIS A 459 3.69 11.90 -25.03
C HIS A 459 4.82 12.13 -26.05
N PHE A 460 6.05 11.74 -25.74
CA PHE A 460 7.14 11.60 -26.70
C PHE A 460 7.33 10.13 -27.09
N HIS A 461 7.74 9.88 -28.34
CA HIS A 461 8.03 8.56 -28.88
C HIS A 461 9.24 8.59 -29.84
N GLY A 462 9.64 7.40 -30.30
CA GLY A 462 10.78 7.20 -31.19
C GLY A 462 12.04 6.84 -30.41
N LEU A 463 13.06 6.36 -31.12
CA LEU A 463 14.30 5.84 -30.53
C LEU A 463 15.00 6.89 -29.64
N THR A 464 14.98 8.15 -30.09
CA THR A 464 15.61 9.31 -29.45
C THR A 464 14.63 10.20 -28.69
N CYS A 465 13.34 9.85 -28.65
CA CYS A 465 12.27 10.65 -28.03
C CYS A 465 12.14 12.08 -28.59
N GLU A 466 12.34 12.25 -29.89
CA GLU A 466 12.25 13.56 -30.55
C GLU A 466 10.86 13.87 -31.13
N VAL A 467 10.05 12.84 -31.36
CA VAL A 467 8.74 12.95 -32.02
C VAL A 467 7.63 12.85 -30.97
N CYS A 468 6.55 13.61 -31.15
CA CYS A 468 5.38 13.48 -30.29
C CYS A 468 4.55 12.26 -30.71
N SER A 469 3.99 11.56 -29.73
CA SER A 469 3.11 10.41 -29.98
C SER A 469 1.91 10.82 -30.84
N GLU A 470 1.29 9.85 -31.51
CA GLU A 470 0.06 10.10 -32.28
C GLU A 470 -1.00 10.82 -31.43
N GLY A 471 -1.64 11.85 -32.01
CA GLY A 471 -2.59 12.71 -31.29
C GLY A 471 -1.94 13.85 -30.49
N TYR A 472 -0.62 14.01 -30.57
CA TYR A 472 0.14 15.13 -29.98
C TYR A 472 1.03 15.82 -31.02
N TRP A 473 1.39 17.08 -30.78
CA TRP A 473 2.26 17.90 -31.62
C TRP A 473 3.18 18.76 -30.77
N LYS A 474 4.30 19.26 -31.32
CA LYS A 474 5.27 20.09 -30.58
C LYS A 474 5.22 21.55 -31.04
N PRO A 475 4.61 22.48 -30.27
CA PRO A 475 4.68 23.91 -30.53
C PRO A 475 6.14 24.43 -30.53
N PHE A 476 6.46 25.36 -31.42
CA PHE A 476 7.82 25.93 -31.55
C PHE A 476 8.34 26.60 -30.26
N SER A 477 7.44 27.10 -29.40
CA SER A 477 7.77 27.78 -28.14
C SER A 477 7.77 26.86 -26.91
N SER A 478 7.38 25.59 -27.04
CA SER A 478 7.28 24.66 -25.92
C SER A 478 8.30 23.52 -26.02
N GLY A 479 8.97 23.21 -24.90
CA GLY A 479 9.80 22.01 -24.78
C GLY A 479 8.99 20.73 -24.57
N ARG A 480 7.67 20.73 -24.80
CA ARG A 480 6.75 19.63 -24.46
C ARG A 480 5.73 19.38 -25.56
N CYS A 481 5.34 18.12 -25.73
CA CYS A 481 4.25 17.72 -26.62
C CYS A 481 2.89 18.14 -26.05
N GLU A 482 2.06 18.76 -26.88
CA GLU A 482 0.69 19.17 -26.55
C GLU A 482 -0.32 18.31 -27.32
N PRO A 483 -1.51 18.03 -26.75
CA PRO A 483 -2.54 17.27 -27.43
C PRO A 483 -3.10 18.06 -28.63
N CYS A 484 -3.37 17.35 -29.73
CA CYS A 484 -3.96 17.90 -30.96
C CYS A 484 -5.35 18.49 -30.75
N ARG A 485 -6.17 17.87 -29.88
CA ARG A 485 -7.56 18.26 -29.58
C ARG A 485 -8.46 18.33 -30.84
N CYS A 486 -8.27 17.43 -31.80
CA CYS A 486 -9.18 17.34 -32.95
C CYS A 486 -10.60 16.94 -32.52
N ASP A 487 -11.63 17.60 -33.05
CA ASP A 487 -13.01 17.24 -32.77
C ASP A 487 -13.31 15.82 -33.31
N PRO A 488 -13.74 14.87 -32.48
CA PRO A 488 -13.87 13.46 -32.86
C PRO A 488 -14.97 13.21 -33.90
N THR A 489 -15.93 14.13 -34.05
CA THR A 489 -17.04 14.02 -34.99
C THR A 489 -16.81 14.78 -36.29
N ARG A 490 -16.07 15.88 -36.22
CA ARG A 490 -15.84 16.83 -37.33
C ARG A 490 -14.46 16.70 -37.97
N SER A 491 -13.57 15.91 -37.40
CA SER A 491 -12.29 15.51 -38.01
C SER A 491 -12.35 14.09 -38.56
N TYR A 492 -11.40 13.75 -39.43
CA TYR A 492 -11.21 12.39 -39.93
C TYR A 492 -10.50 11.48 -38.92
N SER A 493 -9.71 12.06 -38.02
CA SER A 493 -8.87 11.38 -37.04
C SER A 493 -8.48 12.34 -35.92
N ASP A 494 -8.10 11.78 -34.77
CA ASP A 494 -7.53 12.51 -33.63
C ASP A 494 -6.07 12.94 -33.83
N THR A 495 -5.41 12.43 -34.88
CA THR A 495 -4.07 12.83 -35.29
C THR A 495 -4.08 14.20 -35.98
N CYS A 496 -3.11 15.05 -35.64
CA CYS A 496 -2.84 16.32 -36.29
C CYS A 496 -1.41 16.40 -36.83
N ASP A 497 -1.13 17.44 -37.60
CA ASP A 497 0.22 17.75 -38.07
C ASP A 497 1.17 17.99 -36.89
N GLN A 498 2.31 17.30 -36.88
CA GLN A 498 3.25 17.22 -35.75
C GLN A 498 3.94 18.55 -35.40
N VAL A 499 3.90 19.55 -36.30
CA VAL A 499 4.57 20.85 -36.14
C VAL A 499 3.56 21.98 -35.98
N THR A 500 2.48 21.96 -36.74
CA THR A 500 1.46 23.04 -36.75
C THR A 500 0.25 22.73 -35.87
N GLY A 501 0.06 21.47 -35.48
CA GLY A 501 -1.09 21.02 -34.70
C GLY A 501 -2.39 20.95 -35.49
N GLN A 502 -2.36 21.11 -36.82
CA GLN A 502 -3.56 21.18 -37.66
C GLN A 502 -4.22 19.80 -37.85
N CYS A 503 -5.50 19.69 -37.47
CA CYS A 503 -6.31 18.48 -37.66
C CYS A 503 -6.85 18.37 -39.10
N ARG A 504 -7.08 17.13 -39.57
CA ARG A 504 -7.76 16.88 -40.84
C ARG A 504 -9.27 16.99 -40.68
N CYS A 505 -9.83 18.15 -41.05
CA CYS A 505 -11.26 18.41 -40.92
C CYS A 505 -12.10 17.80 -42.04
N ARG A 506 -13.31 17.35 -41.70
CA ARG A 506 -14.33 16.89 -42.66
C ARG A 506 -14.92 18.08 -43.43
N PRO A 507 -15.53 17.84 -44.61
CA PRO A 507 -16.16 18.90 -45.39
C PRO A 507 -17.17 19.68 -44.55
N GLY A 508 -17.10 21.01 -44.61
CA GLY A 508 -17.97 21.92 -43.85
C GLY A 508 -17.41 22.38 -42.50
N PHE A 509 -16.24 21.89 -42.08
CA PHE A 509 -15.58 22.27 -40.81
C PHE A 509 -14.15 22.77 -41.03
N GLY A 510 -13.69 23.66 -40.16
CA GLY A 510 -12.40 24.34 -40.23
C GLY A 510 -11.80 24.66 -38.85
N GLY A 511 -10.71 25.42 -38.86
CA GLY A 511 -9.90 25.71 -37.66
C GLY A 511 -8.89 24.60 -37.34
N ARG A 512 -8.01 24.84 -36.37
CA ARG A 512 -6.96 23.88 -35.98
C ARG A 512 -7.56 22.57 -35.47
N THR A 513 -8.65 22.65 -34.71
CA THR A 513 -9.34 21.54 -34.03
C THR A 513 -10.61 21.08 -34.74
N CYS A 514 -10.93 21.60 -35.92
CA CYS A 514 -12.16 21.28 -36.68
C CYS A 514 -13.47 21.68 -35.99
N THR A 515 -13.41 22.66 -35.09
CA THR A 515 -14.55 23.19 -34.34
C THR A 515 -15.09 24.49 -34.91
N GLU A 516 -14.41 25.07 -35.90
CA GLU A 516 -14.74 26.37 -36.50
C GLU A 516 -15.30 26.17 -37.91
N CYS A 517 -15.75 27.27 -38.51
CA CYS A 517 -16.12 27.28 -39.91
C CYS A 517 -14.88 27.24 -40.82
N PRO A 518 -14.97 26.62 -42.01
CA PRO A 518 -13.92 26.68 -43.03
C PRO A 518 -13.50 28.12 -43.33
N LYS A 519 -12.26 28.29 -43.81
CA LYS A 519 -11.79 29.61 -44.27
C LYS A 519 -12.78 30.23 -45.26
N ASN A 520 -12.98 31.55 -45.16
CA ASN A 520 -13.92 32.35 -45.95
C ASN A 520 -15.41 32.03 -45.70
N THR A 521 -15.74 31.44 -44.55
CA THR A 521 -17.12 31.23 -44.10
C THR A 521 -17.27 31.63 -42.63
N PHE A 522 -18.48 31.99 -42.21
CA PHE A 522 -18.79 32.46 -40.86
C PHE A 522 -20.08 31.81 -40.32
N GLY A 523 -20.27 31.84 -39.00
CA GLY A 523 -21.44 31.30 -38.31
C GLY A 523 -21.14 30.09 -37.44
N ASP A 524 -22.19 29.39 -37.00
CA ASP A 524 -22.07 28.20 -36.15
C ASP A 524 -21.92 26.93 -37.01
N PRO A 525 -20.82 26.18 -36.91
CA PRO A 525 -20.65 24.95 -37.67
C PRO A 525 -21.67 23.84 -37.34
N LEU A 526 -22.43 23.94 -36.23
CA LEU A 526 -23.54 23.04 -35.93
C LEU A 526 -24.81 23.35 -36.73
N ILE A 527 -25.02 24.63 -37.09
CA ILE A 527 -26.20 25.11 -37.80
C ILE A 527 -25.92 25.18 -39.32
N GLY A 528 -24.69 25.53 -39.69
CA GLY A 528 -24.20 25.60 -41.06
C GLY A 528 -23.40 26.89 -41.30
N CYS A 529 -22.24 26.75 -41.93
CA CYS A 529 -21.37 27.88 -42.25
C CYS A 529 -21.83 28.62 -43.51
N GLN A 530 -21.93 29.95 -43.44
CA GLN A 530 -22.30 30.81 -44.56
C GLN A 530 -21.05 31.43 -45.20
N PRO A 531 -20.98 31.57 -46.53
CA PRO A 531 -19.82 32.19 -47.18
C PRO A 531 -19.71 33.68 -46.84
N CYS A 532 -18.49 34.15 -46.57
CA CYS A 532 -18.20 35.57 -46.45
C CYS A 532 -18.48 36.28 -47.80
N LEU A 533 -19.24 37.38 -47.78
CA LEU A 533 -19.59 38.16 -48.98
C LEU A 533 -18.70 39.40 -49.14
N CYS A 534 -17.40 39.25 -48.95
CA CYS A 534 -16.43 40.35 -48.99
C CYS A 534 -15.68 40.41 -50.32
N ASP A 535 -15.18 41.59 -50.67
CA ASP A 535 -14.28 41.77 -51.81
C ASP A 535 -12.85 41.41 -51.39
N THR A 536 -12.22 40.48 -52.13
CA THR A 536 -10.90 39.93 -51.80
C THR A 536 -9.76 40.93 -52.01
N GLU A 537 -9.95 41.93 -52.87
CA GLU A 537 -8.94 42.97 -53.11
C GLU A 537 -8.91 43.99 -51.97
N GLY A 538 -10.07 44.21 -51.35
CA GLY A 538 -10.25 45.17 -50.25
C GLY A 538 -10.10 44.61 -48.84
N THR A 539 -9.98 43.29 -48.69
CA THR A 539 -9.92 42.61 -47.39
C THR A 539 -8.52 42.13 -47.01
N LEU A 540 -8.27 42.07 -45.71
CA LEU A 540 -7.05 41.48 -45.14
C LEU A 540 -7.01 39.95 -45.37
N PRO A 541 -5.87 39.26 -45.10
CA PRO A 541 -5.72 37.81 -45.31
C PRO A 541 -6.77 36.91 -44.60
N GLU A 542 -7.56 37.48 -43.70
CA GLU A 542 -8.77 36.91 -43.10
C GLU A 542 -10.00 37.65 -43.67
N VAL A 543 -10.65 37.05 -44.67
CA VAL A 543 -11.66 37.69 -45.53
C VAL A 543 -12.85 38.29 -44.75
N CYS A 544 -13.33 37.61 -43.72
CA CYS A 544 -14.35 38.14 -42.80
C CYS A 544 -14.21 37.55 -41.40
N ASP A 545 -14.75 38.25 -40.40
CA ASP A 545 -14.87 37.79 -39.04
C ASP A 545 -15.73 36.51 -38.98
N GLN A 546 -15.18 35.44 -38.40
CA GLN A 546 -15.79 34.10 -38.44
C GLN A 546 -17.07 33.96 -37.58
N GLN A 547 -17.33 34.89 -36.66
CA GLN A 547 -18.53 34.87 -35.80
C GLN A 547 -19.64 35.75 -36.37
N THR A 548 -19.29 36.93 -36.85
CA THR A 548 -20.25 37.97 -37.26
C THR A 548 -20.43 38.07 -38.77
N GLY A 549 -19.48 37.55 -39.56
CA GLY A 549 -19.48 37.68 -41.03
C GLY A 549 -19.06 39.05 -41.54
N ALA A 550 -18.64 39.96 -40.65
CA ALA A 550 -18.22 41.31 -41.03
C ALA A 550 -16.87 41.30 -41.75
N CYS A 551 -16.78 41.98 -42.89
CA CYS A 551 -15.57 42.02 -43.70
C CYS A 551 -14.47 42.85 -43.03
N LEU A 552 -13.25 42.32 -42.98
CA LEU A 552 -12.10 42.99 -42.38
C LEU A 552 -11.36 43.82 -43.44
N CYS A 553 -11.73 45.09 -43.56
CA CYS A 553 -11.21 45.95 -44.62
C CYS A 553 -9.75 46.36 -44.39
N ARG A 554 -8.99 46.44 -45.48
CA ARG A 554 -7.63 46.99 -45.47
C ARG A 554 -7.67 48.48 -45.10
N PRO A 555 -6.59 49.01 -44.50
CA PRO A 555 -6.50 50.44 -44.20
C PRO A 555 -6.74 51.32 -45.43
N GLY A 556 -7.71 52.23 -45.35
CA GLY A 556 -8.10 53.12 -46.46
C GLY A 556 -9.28 52.62 -47.31
N ILE A 557 -9.79 51.43 -47.03
CA ILE A 557 -10.96 50.82 -47.67
C ILE A 557 -12.06 50.64 -46.62
N THR A 558 -13.31 50.84 -47.02
CA THR A 558 -14.52 50.78 -46.20
C THR A 558 -15.69 50.18 -47.00
N GLY A 559 -16.87 50.12 -46.38
CA GLY A 559 -18.05 49.47 -46.94
C GLY A 559 -18.26 48.08 -46.35
N THR A 560 -19.51 47.60 -46.36
CA THR A 560 -19.89 46.30 -45.75
C THR A 560 -19.25 45.11 -46.44
N ARG A 561 -18.74 45.29 -47.66
CA ARG A 561 -18.00 44.29 -48.44
C ARG A 561 -16.53 44.68 -48.65
N CYS A 562 -16.07 45.79 -48.08
CA CYS A 562 -14.75 46.38 -48.33
C CYS A 562 -14.49 46.70 -49.80
N ASP A 563 -15.46 47.29 -50.48
CA ASP A 563 -15.48 47.58 -51.91
C ASP A 563 -15.44 49.08 -52.22
N THR A 564 -15.28 49.93 -51.20
CA THR A 564 -15.28 51.40 -51.35
C THR A 564 -14.11 52.05 -50.64
N CYS A 565 -13.60 53.17 -51.15
CA CYS A 565 -12.51 53.88 -50.49
C CYS A 565 -13.03 54.72 -49.31
N THR A 566 -12.29 54.73 -48.21
CA THR A 566 -12.62 55.57 -47.04
C THR A 566 -12.45 57.05 -47.40
N ARG A 567 -13.28 57.94 -46.82
CA ARG A 567 -13.16 59.39 -47.01
C ARG A 567 -11.73 59.87 -46.73
N GLY A 568 -11.17 60.69 -47.63
CA GLY A 568 -9.75 61.06 -47.62
C GLY A 568 -8.86 60.17 -48.50
N ARG A 569 -9.43 59.16 -49.15
CA ARG A 569 -8.82 58.40 -50.26
C ARG A 569 -9.61 58.68 -51.56
N CYS A 570 -8.93 59.05 -52.65
CA CYS A 570 -9.58 59.68 -53.83
C CYS A 570 -9.54 58.86 -55.13
N ASP A 571 -8.84 57.73 -55.17
CA ASP A 571 -8.84 56.84 -56.34
C ASP A 571 -10.01 55.84 -56.33
N SER A 572 -10.23 55.18 -57.47
CA SER A 572 -11.16 54.06 -57.54
C SER A 572 -10.60 52.83 -56.83
N PHE A 573 -11.50 52.10 -56.15
CA PHE A 573 -11.22 50.77 -55.61
C PHE A 573 -10.58 49.87 -56.71
N PRO A 574 -9.53 49.09 -56.40
CA PRO A 574 -8.95 48.80 -55.08
C PRO A 574 -7.76 49.69 -54.66
N ALA A 575 -7.34 50.67 -55.47
CA ALA A 575 -6.11 51.44 -55.22
C ALA A 575 -6.22 52.39 -54.01
N CYS A 576 -7.34 53.11 -53.90
CA CYS A 576 -7.68 53.99 -52.77
C CYS A 576 -6.49 54.84 -52.23
N GLU A 577 -5.77 55.54 -53.12
CA GLU A 577 -4.65 56.39 -52.72
C GLU A 577 -5.11 57.61 -51.94
N THR A 578 -4.21 58.16 -51.12
CA THR A 578 -4.48 59.34 -50.30
C THR A 578 -4.82 60.54 -51.18
N CYS A 579 -5.93 61.20 -50.87
CA CYS A 579 -6.32 62.41 -51.59
C CYS A 579 -5.21 63.48 -51.53
N PRO A 580 -5.09 64.33 -52.56
CA PRO A 580 -4.23 65.50 -52.50
C PRO A 580 -4.59 66.42 -51.31
N SER A 581 -3.62 67.20 -50.82
CA SER A 581 -3.76 68.08 -49.66
C SER A 581 -4.93 69.08 -49.76
N CYS A 582 -5.31 69.49 -50.98
CA CYS A 582 -6.46 70.36 -51.21
C CYS A 582 -7.79 69.74 -50.75
N PHE A 583 -7.96 68.41 -50.87
CA PHE A 583 -9.15 67.71 -50.40
C PHE A 583 -9.34 67.92 -48.90
N PHE A 584 -8.30 67.66 -48.09
CA PHE A 584 -8.41 67.78 -46.63
C PHE A 584 -8.69 69.22 -46.17
N SER A 585 -8.11 70.22 -46.86
CA SER A 585 -8.41 71.62 -46.56
C SER A 585 -9.88 71.99 -46.88
N LEU A 586 -10.40 71.49 -48.00
CA LEU A 586 -11.77 71.73 -48.41
C LEU A 586 -12.76 70.97 -47.53
N ASP A 587 -12.42 69.73 -47.14
CA ASP A 587 -13.25 68.86 -46.31
C ASP A 587 -13.40 69.43 -44.89
N ALA A 588 -12.31 69.92 -44.30
CA ALA A 588 -12.33 70.61 -43.02
C ALA A 588 -13.13 71.93 -43.06
N GLN A 589 -13.04 72.68 -44.16
CA GLN A 589 -13.87 73.87 -44.35
C GLN A 589 -15.36 73.52 -44.49
N ARG A 590 -15.69 72.46 -45.22
CA ARG A 590 -17.05 71.93 -45.37
C ARG A 590 -17.62 71.50 -44.03
N GLU A 591 -16.86 70.79 -43.22
CA GLU A 591 -17.29 70.30 -41.90
C GLU A 591 -17.53 71.47 -40.93
N LYS A 592 -16.62 72.45 -40.91
CA LYS A 592 -16.79 73.67 -40.13
C LYS A 592 -18.02 74.47 -40.55
N LEU A 593 -18.28 74.54 -41.86
CA LEU A 593 -19.46 75.20 -42.40
C LEU A 593 -20.74 74.43 -42.08
N SER A 594 -20.72 73.10 -42.15
CA SER A 594 -21.85 72.23 -41.76
C SER A 594 -22.21 72.40 -40.29
N LEU A 595 -21.20 72.37 -39.39
CA LEU A 595 -21.39 72.60 -37.96
C LEU A 595 -21.92 74.00 -37.65
N ALA A 596 -21.40 75.02 -38.34
CA ALA A 596 -21.92 76.39 -38.22
C ALA A 596 -23.38 76.49 -38.70
N LEU A 597 -23.74 75.76 -39.75
CA LEU A 597 -25.10 75.73 -40.29
C LEU A 597 -26.07 75.01 -39.35
N GLU A 598 -25.68 73.88 -38.75
CA GLU A 598 -26.47 73.18 -37.74
C GLU A 598 -26.66 74.01 -36.47
N ALA A 599 -25.65 74.79 -36.06
CA ALA A 599 -25.77 75.72 -34.93
C ALA A 599 -26.70 76.91 -35.21
N LEU A 600 -26.84 77.32 -36.48
CA LEU A 600 -27.75 78.39 -36.90
C LEU A 600 -29.20 77.91 -37.06
N TYR A 601 -29.41 76.62 -37.37
CA TYR A 601 -30.72 76.02 -37.59
C TYR A 601 -31.72 76.18 -36.41
N PRO A 602 -31.35 76.02 -35.12
CA PRO A 602 -32.28 76.21 -34.00
C PRO A 602 -32.58 77.68 -33.66
N SER A 603 -31.89 78.66 -34.26
CA SER A 603 -32.12 80.09 -34.03
C SER A 603 -33.20 80.69 -34.95
N ILE A 604 -33.78 79.89 -35.86
CA ILE A 604 -34.82 80.31 -36.80
C ILE A 604 -36.17 79.75 -36.30
N PRO A 605 -37.13 80.60 -35.85
CA PRO A 605 -38.40 80.14 -35.32
C PRO A 605 -39.25 79.42 -36.38
N SER A 606 -39.71 78.21 -36.09
CA SER A 606 -40.71 77.50 -36.91
C SER A 606 -42.01 78.30 -37.05
N PRO A 607 -42.68 78.26 -38.22
CA PRO A 607 -43.77 79.16 -38.56
C PRO A 607 -45.06 78.77 -37.83
N GLY A 608 -45.48 79.60 -36.88
CA GLY A 608 -46.74 79.41 -36.17
C GLY A 608 -47.16 80.57 -35.27
N LEU A 609 -47.25 81.81 -35.78
CA LEU A 609 -48.28 82.86 -35.51
C LEU A 609 -47.89 84.20 -36.19
N PRO A 610 -48.79 85.21 -36.32
CA PRO A 610 -49.06 85.87 -37.59
C PRO A 610 -48.39 87.25 -37.71
N ASP A 611 -48.16 87.64 -38.97
CA ASP A 611 -47.90 88.99 -39.45
C ASP A 611 -46.63 89.71 -38.92
N LEU A 612 -45.49 89.37 -39.52
CA LEU A 612 -44.34 90.27 -39.63
C LEU A 612 -44.22 90.76 -41.08
N GLY A 613 -45.10 91.70 -41.42
CA GLY A 613 -44.95 92.58 -42.56
C GLY A 613 -43.54 93.20 -42.64
N LYS A 614 -43.10 93.44 -43.89
CA LYS A 614 -41.79 93.95 -44.35
C LYS A 614 -40.54 93.06 -44.21
N PHE A 615 -40.54 91.97 -43.44
CA PHE A 615 -39.37 91.06 -43.36
C PHE A 615 -39.62 89.66 -43.95
N GLY A 616 -40.87 89.24 -44.13
CA GLY A 616 -41.24 87.91 -44.65
C GLY A 616 -40.61 87.48 -45.99
N PRO A 617 -40.45 88.37 -47.00
CA PRO A 617 -39.75 88.02 -48.24
C PRO A 617 -38.23 87.85 -48.06
N ARG A 618 -37.62 88.62 -47.14
CA ARG A 618 -36.18 88.53 -46.83
C ARG A 618 -35.85 87.26 -46.05
N ILE A 619 -36.71 86.84 -45.13
CA ILE A 619 -36.54 85.62 -44.34
C ILE A 619 -36.67 84.39 -45.25
N ARG A 620 -37.70 84.31 -46.10
CA ARG A 620 -37.82 83.23 -47.10
C ARG A 620 -36.64 83.20 -48.08
N GLY A 621 -36.18 84.35 -48.55
CA GLY A 621 -35.00 84.43 -49.41
C GLY A 621 -33.69 83.98 -48.72
N LEU A 622 -33.61 84.11 -47.39
CA LEU A 622 -32.50 83.58 -46.59
C LEU A 622 -32.65 82.08 -46.35
N GLU A 623 -33.86 81.58 -46.07
CA GLU A 623 -34.17 80.16 -45.92
C GLU A 623 -33.85 79.37 -47.20
N ASP A 624 -34.26 79.86 -48.38
CA ASP A 624 -34.00 79.22 -49.66
C ASP A 624 -32.49 79.18 -49.97
N ARG A 625 -31.76 80.27 -49.69
CA ARG A 625 -30.29 80.32 -49.84
C ARG A 625 -29.59 79.39 -48.87
N LEU A 626 -30.07 79.30 -47.63
CA LEU A 626 -29.54 78.37 -46.63
C LEU A 626 -29.71 76.92 -47.11
N LYS A 627 -30.87 76.59 -47.68
CA LYS A 627 -31.20 75.26 -48.20
C LYS A 627 -30.33 74.86 -49.40
N VAL A 628 -30.00 75.81 -50.28
CA VAL A 628 -29.06 75.61 -51.41
C VAL A 628 -27.63 75.40 -50.91
N ILE A 629 -27.18 76.16 -49.90
CA ILE A 629 -25.86 75.96 -49.27
C ILE A 629 -25.79 74.58 -48.61
N GLN A 630 -26.85 74.18 -47.90
CA GLN A 630 -26.96 72.91 -47.19
C GLN A 630 -26.92 71.69 -48.13
N THR A 631 -27.56 71.79 -49.30
CA THR A 631 -27.51 70.74 -50.33
C THR A 631 -26.16 70.67 -51.03
N SER A 632 -25.50 71.82 -51.24
CA SER A 632 -24.17 71.88 -51.88
C SER A 632 -23.03 71.35 -51.00
N ILE A 633 -23.14 71.50 -49.67
CA ILE A 633 -22.18 70.97 -48.68
C ILE A 633 -22.24 69.43 -48.58
N ASN A 634 -23.36 68.82 -48.96
CA ASN A 634 -23.58 67.37 -48.83
C ASN A 634 -23.16 66.55 -50.06
N LEU A 635 -22.78 67.19 -51.19
CA LEU A 635 -22.30 66.50 -52.39
C LEU A 635 -20.80 66.14 -52.29
N PRO A 636 -20.36 64.98 -52.81
CA PRO A 636 -18.93 64.65 -52.94
C PRO A 636 -18.24 65.60 -53.95
N PRO A 637 -16.95 65.95 -53.77
CA PRO A 637 -16.26 66.91 -54.62
C PRO A 637 -16.06 66.46 -56.07
N MET A 638 -16.22 65.17 -56.40
CA MET A 638 -16.00 64.68 -57.77
C MET A 638 -17.16 64.94 -58.75
N THR A 639 -18.34 65.36 -58.28
CA THR A 639 -19.54 65.44 -59.13
C THR A 639 -20.12 66.85 -59.32
N ALA A 640 -19.45 67.92 -58.86
CA ALA A 640 -20.00 69.27 -58.94
C ALA A 640 -19.23 70.16 -59.94
N GLU A 641 -19.77 70.33 -61.15
CA GLU A 641 -19.52 71.54 -61.94
C GLU A 641 -20.10 72.74 -61.17
N ILE A 642 -19.25 73.66 -60.70
CA ILE A 642 -19.66 74.80 -59.87
C ILE A 642 -20.24 75.92 -60.76
N PRO A 643 -21.49 76.38 -60.55
CA PRO A 643 -22.01 77.59 -61.22
C PRO A 643 -21.31 78.85 -60.69
N ARG A 644 -20.88 79.73 -61.59
CA ARG A 644 -20.00 80.91 -61.37
C ARG A 644 -20.60 82.07 -60.53
N GLU A 645 -21.72 81.91 -59.84
CA GLU A 645 -22.49 83.04 -59.28
C GLU A 645 -22.40 83.24 -57.76
N LEU A 646 -21.52 82.54 -57.04
CA LEU A 646 -21.31 82.75 -55.60
C LEU A 646 -19.99 83.47 -55.27
N ASN A 647 -19.80 84.67 -55.80
CA ASN A 647 -18.77 85.59 -55.31
C ASN A 647 -19.45 86.72 -54.52
N ILE A 648 -19.69 86.51 -53.21
CA ILE A 648 -20.08 87.59 -52.30
C ILE A 648 -19.17 87.54 -51.06
N GLN A 649 -18.54 88.69 -50.84
CA GLN A 649 -17.61 89.05 -49.78
C GLN A 649 -18.12 88.71 -48.37
N ILE A 650 -17.34 87.95 -47.62
CA ILE A 650 -17.33 88.01 -46.15
C ILE A 650 -15.89 88.36 -45.74
N HIS A 651 -15.51 89.61 -45.97
CA HIS A 651 -14.42 90.25 -45.23
C HIS A 651 -15.01 90.83 -43.94
N ASN A 652 -14.28 90.68 -42.84
CA ASN A 652 -14.56 91.19 -41.50
C ASN A 652 -15.69 90.52 -40.73
N TYR A 653 -15.36 89.43 -40.03
CA TYR A 653 -15.64 89.34 -38.58
C TYR A 653 -14.50 88.57 -37.92
N ASP A 654 -13.60 89.32 -37.29
CA ASP A 654 -12.66 88.83 -36.30
C ASP A 654 -13.45 88.52 -35.03
N LEU A 655 -13.55 87.24 -34.70
CA LEU A 655 -14.03 86.75 -33.40
C LEU A 655 -12.87 85.99 -32.77
N SER A 656 -11.89 86.76 -32.31
CA SER A 656 -11.02 86.38 -31.19
C SER A 656 -11.86 85.72 -30.08
N PRO A 657 -11.39 84.63 -29.44
CA PRO A 657 -12.18 83.92 -28.44
C PRO A 657 -12.60 84.84 -27.29
N LEU A 658 -13.91 85.05 -27.18
CA LEU A 658 -14.56 85.59 -26.00
C LEU A 658 -14.23 84.70 -24.80
N GLU A 659 -13.78 85.38 -23.74
CA GLU A 659 -13.48 84.86 -22.41
C GLU A 659 -14.51 83.85 -21.93
N LYS A 660 -14.06 82.67 -21.52
CA LYS A 660 -14.85 81.80 -20.65
C LYS A 660 -14.59 82.19 -19.20
N THR A 661 -15.69 82.47 -18.53
CA THR A 661 -15.84 82.95 -17.17
C THR A 661 -15.34 81.95 -16.12
N PRO A 662 -14.77 82.43 -15.01
CA PRO A 662 -14.26 81.57 -13.94
C PRO A 662 -15.44 81.05 -13.11
N GLY A 663 -15.57 79.72 -12.98
CA GLY A 663 -16.58 79.17 -12.09
C GLY A 663 -17.11 77.77 -12.38
N LEU A 664 -16.37 76.91 -13.11
CA LEU A 664 -16.83 75.52 -13.30
C LEU A 664 -15.73 74.45 -13.14
N ASP A 665 -14.48 74.83 -12.87
CA ASP A 665 -13.44 73.89 -12.44
C ASP A 665 -13.38 73.76 -10.90
N SER A 666 -13.84 74.78 -10.15
CA SER A 666 -13.89 74.75 -8.68
C SER A 666 -15.07 73.97 -8.10
N GLU A 667 -16.10 73.65 -8.87
CA GLU A 667 -17.21 72.79 -8.42
C GLU A 667 -16.99 71.32 -8.76
N LEU A 668 -16.11 71.01 -9.72
CA LEU A 668 -15.74 69.63 -10.03
C LEU A 668 -14.72 69.06 -9.02
N ASP A 669 -13.82 69.90 -8.49
CA ASP A 669 -12.95 69.51 -7.36
C ASP A 669 -13.68 69.45 -6.00
N LYS A 670 -14.85 70.09 -5.87
CA LYS A 670 -15.67 70.06 -4.63
C LYS A 670 -16.60 68.85 -4.51
N LEU A 671 -16.80 68.08 -5.58
CA LEU A 671 -17.58 66.83 -5.55
C LEU A 671 -16.71 65.58 -5.34
N GLN A 672 -15.37 65.72 -5.33
CA GLN A 672 -14.44 64.59 -5.16
C GLN A 672 -13.72 64.56 -3.79
N SER A 673 -13.95 65.56 -2.92
CA SER A 673 -13.38 65.61 -1.56
C SER A 673 -14.37 65.31 -0.43
N ASN A 674 -15.64 65.02 -0.74
CA ASN A 674 -16.68 64.72 0.25
C ASN A 674 -17.03 63.22 0.27
N MET A 675 -16.07 62.40 0.71
CA MET A 675 -16.31 61.14 1.42
C MET A 675 -15.04 60.72 2.16
N PRO A 676 -14.95 60.97 3.49
CA PRO A 676 -14.33 60.00 4.37
C PRO A 676 -15.21 59.68 5.58
N THR A 677 -15.65 58.42 5.59
CA THR A 677 -15.69 57.48 6.70
C THR A 677 -15.41 58.06 8.10
N GLU A 678 -16.49 58.26 8.86
CA GLU A 678 -16.44 58.31 10.33
C GLU A 678 -16.07 56.94 10.90
N CYS A 679 -14.98 56.87 11.67
CA CYS A 679 -14.92 56.13 12.93
C CYS A 679 -13.64 56.49 13.69
N LEU A 680 -13.74 57.42 14.65
CA LEU A 680 -12.77 57.50 15.74
C LEU A 680 -13.50 57.85 17.05
N VAL A 681 -13.71 56.79 17.81
CA VAL A 681 -13.67 56.68 19.28
C VAL A 681 -13.96 57.95 20.10
N TYR A 682 -15.11 57.87 20.76
CA TYR A 682 -15.66 58.64 21.87
C TYR A 682 -14.65 59.14 22.93
N LYS A 683 -14.77 60.41 23.34
CA LYS A 683 -14.34 60.90 24.66
C LYS A 683 -15.55 60.86 25.62
N ILE A 684 -15.64 59.83 26.47
CA ILE A 684 -16.37 59.89 27.75
C ILE A 684 -15.33 60.01 28.86
N TYR A 685 -15.54 60.99 29.72
CA TYR A 685 -14.85 61.14 31.00
C TYR A 685 -15.35 60.07 31.98
N SER A 686 -14.41 59.50 32.76
CA SER A 686 -14.63 58.56 33.88
C SER A 686 -15.15 57.17 33.44
N HIS A 687 -14.61 56.02 33.82
CA HIS A 687 -13.77 55.60 34.94
C HIS A 687 -12.82 54.44 34.50
N ASP A 688 -11.90 54.02 35.36
CA ASP A 688 -10.83 53.00 35.20
C ASP A 688 -11.23 51.70 34.46
N SER A 689 -10.64 51.40 33.28
CA SER A 689 -10.79 50.13 32.54
C SER A 689 -9.63 49.85 31.57
N SER A 690 -8.38 49.98 32.04
CA SER A 690 -7.18 49.76 31.22
C SER A 690 -6.97 48.29 30.80
N GLY A 691 -7.51 47.33 31.56
CA GLY A 691 -7.39 45.90 31.28
C GLY A 691 -8.24 45.41 30.09
N GLU A 692 -9.50 45.83 30.01
CA GLU A 692 -10.48 45.26 29.05
C GLU A 692 -10.23 45.74 27.61
N ILE A 693 -9.75 46.96 27.41
CA ILE A 693 -9.40 47.50 26.09
C ILE A 693 -8.17 46.78 25.51
N SER A 694 -7.22 46.36 26.35
CA SER A 694 -6.05 45.59 25.90
C SER A 694 -6.43 44.19 25.41
N ILE A 695 -7.45 43.58 26.03
CA ILE A 695 -7.97 42.25 25.64
C ILE A 695 -8.67 42.34 24.28
N ILE A 696 -9.49 43.37 24.04
CA ILE A 696 -10.18 43.57 22.76
C ILE A 696 -9.17 43.84 21.64
N LYS A 697 -8.13 44.64 21.90
CA LYS A 697 -7.07 44.90 20.92
C LYS A 697 -6.29 43.64 20.57
N ASN A 698 -5.90 42.83 21.57
CA ASN A 698 -5.21 41.57 21.34
C ASN A 698 -6.10 40.57 20.58
N ALA A 699 -7.39 40.47 20.90
CA ALA A 699 -8.33 39.60 20.19
C ALA A 699 -8.54 40.04 18.73
N PHE A 700 -8.54 41.36 18.45
CA PHE A 700 -8.62 41.89 17.09
C PHE A 700 -7.34 41.58 16.29
N ASP A 701 -6.17 41.74 16.91
CA ASP A 701 -4.89 41.41 16.27
C ASP A 701 -4.75 39.91 16.01
N GLU A 702 -5.16 39.05 16.96
CA GLU A 702 -5.21 37.59 16.78
C GLU A 702 -6.17 37.16 15.66
N SER A 703 -7.37 37.75 15.60
CA SER A 703 -8.35 37.49 14.53
C SER A 703 -7.81 37.90 13.16
N THR A 704 -7.10 39.03 13.09
CA THR A 704 -6.50 39.53 11.86
C THR A 704 -5.34 38.65 11.39
N ASP A 705 -4.52 38.15 12.31
CA ASP A 705 -3.43 37.22 11.99
C ASP A 705 -3.96 35.83 11.57
N ALA A 706 -5.04 35.36 12.21
CA ALA A 706 -5.75 34.15 11.81
C ALA A 706 -6.34 34.28 10.39
N ALA A 707 -6.96 35.42 10.06
CA ALA A 707 -7.47 35.69 8.71
C ALA A 707 -6.36 35.68 7.65
N LYS A 708 -5.19 36.26 7.96
CA LYS A 708 -4.01 36.21 7.06
C LYS A 708 -3.49 34.79 6.86
N LYS A 709 -3.44 33.97 7.93
CA LYS A 709 -3.03 32.56 7.86
C LYS A 709 -4.02 31.72 7.04
N VAL A 710 -5.32 31.96 7.18
CA VAL A 710 -6.35 31.31 6.37
C VAL A 710 -6.20 31.71 4.89
N ASN A 711 -5.98 32.99 4.60
CA ASN A 711 -5.77 33.44 3.22
C ASN A 711 -4.51 32.82 2.59
N ALA A 712 -3.42 32.68 3.35
CA ALA A 712 -2.20 32.00 2.89
C ALA A 712 -2.41 30.49 2.65
N SER A 713 -3.41 29.87 3.30
CA SER A 713 -3.74 28.46 3.07
C SER A 713 -4.64 28.23 1.84
N VAL A 714 -5.28 29.28 1.30
CA VAL A 714 -6.13 29.17 0.09
C VAL A 714 -5.31 28.72 -1.11
N ASP A 715 -4.11 29.25 -1.29
CA ASP A 715 -3.24 28.88 -2.41
C ASP A 715 -2.76 27.44 -2.29
N LYS A 716 -2.45 26.96 -1.07
CA LYS A 716 -2.12 25.55 -0.82
C LYS A 716 -3.30 24.60 -1.05
N VAL A 717 -4.52 25.03 -0.72
CA VAL A 717 -5.73 24.24 -0.99
C VAL A 717 -6.00 24.15 -2.49
N LYS A 718 -5.78 25.24 -3.25
CA LYS A 718 -5.86 25.23 -4.72
C LYS A 718 -4.79 24.35 -5.34
N GLU A 719 -3.55 24.42 -4.86
CA GLU A 719 -2.46 23.54 -5.29
C GLU A 719 -2.77 22.06 -4.99
N SER A 720 -3.28 21.76 -3.79
CA SER A 720 -3.70 20.41 -3.43
C SER A 720 -4.91 19.91 -4.25
N ALA A 721 -5.81 20.80 -4.67
CA ALA A 721 -6.89 20.47 -5.59
C ALA A 721 -6.36 20.17 -7.00
N ALA A 722 -5.45 20.99 -7.51
CA ALA A 722 -4.80 20.79 -8.81
C ALA A 722 -3.99 19.47 -8.83
N ASN A 723 -3.22 19.17 -7.78
CA ASN A 723 -2.47 17.92 -7.69
C ASN A 723 -3.39 16.69 -7.61
N ARG A 724 -4.57 16.81 -6.98
CA ARG A 724 -5.57 15.73 -6.98
C ARG A 724 -6.20 15.51 -8.34
N GLU A 725 -6.47 16.58 -9.08
CA GLU A 725 -6.95 16.51 -10.47
C GLU A 725 -5.90 15.83 -11.36
N GLU A 726 -4.64 16.26 -11.26
CA GLU A 726 -3.51 15.70 -12.02
C GLU A 726 -3.27 14.22 -11.66
N THR A 727 -3.33 13.86 -10.38
CA THR A 727 -3.21 12.46 -9.94
C THR A 727 -4.33 11.58 -10.49
N LYS A 728 -5.56 12.12 -10.55
CA LYS A 728 -6.72 11.41 -11.08
C LYS A 728 -6.63 11.25 -12.60
N ASP A 729 -6.08 12.24 -13.30
CA ASP A 729 -5.81 12.15 -14.74
C ASP A 729 -4.69 11.15 -15.06
N LEU A 730 -3.63 11.10 -14.24
CA LEU A 730 -2.59 10.08 -14.30
C LEU A 730 -3.16 8.67 -14.05
N GLU A 731 -4.01 8.51 -13.04
CA GLU A 731 -4.70 7.24 -12.77
C GLU A 731 -5.57 6.82 -13.96
N ASN A 732 -6.34 7.75 -14.55
CA ASN A 732 -7.16 7.51 -15.73
C ASN A 732 -6.35 7.24 -17.01
N GLN A 733 -5.11 7.73 -17.11
CA GLN A 733 -4.21 7.42 -18.22
C GLN A 733 -3.55 6.04 -18.08
N VAL A 734 -3.16 5.66 -16.86
CA VAL A 734 -2.37 4.45 -16.60
C VAL A 734 -3.25 3.21 -16.44
N GLN A 735 -4.41 3.33 -15.77
CA GLN A 735 -5.31 2.20 -15.50
C GLN A 735 -5.78 1.47 -16.77
N PRO A 736 -6.20 2.13 -17.87
CA PRO A 736 -6.68 1.43 -19.07
C PRO A 736 -5.58 0.70 -19.83
N GLY A 737 -4.32 1.16 -19.72
CA GLY A 737 -3.16 0.48 -20.29
C GLY A 737 -2.82 -0.76 -19.47
N ASN A 738 -2.73 -0.61 -18.15
CA ASN A 738 -2.49 -1.72 -17.24
C ASN A 738 -3.58 -2.79 -17.31
N ILE A 739 -4.86 -2.41 -17.42
CA ILE A 739 -5.96 -3.36 -17.58
C ILE A 739 -5.86 -4.09 -18.92
N ARG A 740 -5.51 -3.39 -20.01
CA ARG A 740 -5.30 -4.02 -21.33
C ARG A 740 -4.09 -4.94 -21.37
N ASP A 741 -3.00 -4.57 -20.72
CA ASP A 741 -1.79 -5.39 -20.64
C ASP A 741 -1.99 -6.57 -19.70
N LEU A 742 -2.77 -6.40 -18.63
CA LEU A 742 -3.20 -7.49 -17.76
C LEU A 742 -4.15 -8.44 -18.50
N GLU A 743 -5.06 -7.94 -19.33
CA GLU A 743 -5.91 -8.76 -20.20
C GLU A 743 -5.10 -9.50 -21.27
N LYS A 744 -4.12 -8.84 -21.91
CA LYS A 744 -3.19 -9.49 -22.85
C LYS A 744 -2.34 -10.56 -22.17
N LEU A 745 -1.84 -10.28 -20.97
CA LEU A 745 -1.07 -11.24 -20.19
C LEU A 745 -1.96 -12.42 -19.78
N ASN A 746 -3.18 -12.16 -19.31
CA ASN A 746 -4.15 -13.19 -18.96
C ASN A 746 -4.53 -14.06 -20.18
N GLN A 747 -4.74 -13.45 -21.35
CA GLN A 747 -4.97 -14.18 -22.61
C GLN A 747 -3.74 -14.97 -23.08
N SER A 748 -2.52 -14.45 -22.86
CA SER A 748 -1.27 -15.15 -23.17
C SER A 748 -1.06 -16.36 -22.24
N MET A 749 -1.30 -16.19 -20.93
CA MET A 749 -1.22 -17.27 -19.94
C MET A 749 -2.31 -18.34 -20.17
N ALA A 750 -3.48 -17.95 -20.68
CA ALA A 750 -4.56 -18.84 -21.06
C ALA A 750 -4.26 -19.70 -22.31
N SER A 751 -3.44 -19.19 -23.24
CA SER A 751 -3.24 -19.78 -24.58
C SER A 751 -1.87 -20.44 -24.79
N ARG A 752 -0.89 -20.24 -23.88
CA ARG A 752 0.46 -20.82 -23.97
C ARG A 752 0.97 -21.29 -22.59
N PRO A 753 1.82 -22.33 -22.52
CA PRO A 753 2.31 -23.17 -23.64
C PRO A 753 1.29 -24.22 -24.10
N ASP A 754 1.48 -24.77 -25.30
CA ASP A 754 0.71 -25.93 -25.78
C ASP A 754 1.14 -27.17 -24.99
N LEU A 755 0.26 -27.61 -24.09
CA LEU A 755 0.46 -28.75 -23.20
C LEU A 755 0.24 -30.10 -23.90
N THR A 756 -0.10 -30.13 -25.19
CA THR A 756 -0.36 -31.37 -25.94
C THR A 756 0.80 -32.38 -25.88
N PRO A 757 2.08 -32.01 -26.03
CA PRO A 757 3.18 -32.95 -25.95
C PRO A 757 3.27 -33.60 -24.57
N VAL A 758 3.08 -32.81 -23.51
CA VAL A 758 3.11 -33.26 -22.11
C VAL A 758 1.90 -34.15 -21.81
N ALA A 759 0.71 -33.75 -22.25
CA ALA A 759 -0.51 -34.55 -22.11
C ALA A 759 -0.43 -35.90 -22.83
N LYS A 760 0.29 -36.00 -23.96
CA LYS A 760 0.59 -37.28 -24.62
C LYS A 760 1.49 -38.18 -23.76
N GLN A 761 2.54 -37.63 -23.16
CA GLN A 761 3.50 -38.38 -22.34
C GLN A 761 2.92 -38.81 -20.98
N VAL A 762 2.13 -37.95 -20.34
CA VAL A 762 1.59 -38.21 -19.00
C VAL A 762 0.29 -39.03 -19.05
N CYS A 763 -0.64 -38.65 -19.94
CA CYS A 763 -1.98 -39.24 -19.98
C CYS A 763 -2.15 -40.31 -21.07
N GLY A 764 -1.18 -40.50 -21.97
CA GLY A 764 -1.22 -41.58 -22.97
C GLY A 764 -2.17 -41.37 -24.16
N SER A 765 -2.64 -40.13 -24.38
CA SER A 765 -3.67 -39.86 -25.40
C SER A 765 -3.14 -39.78 -26.84
N THR A 766 -3.99 -40.04 -27.84
CA THR A 766 -3.72 -39.84 -29.29
C THR A 766 -4.13 -38.44 -29.79
N ARG A 767 -4.24 -37.45 -28.88
CA ARG A 767 -4.81 -36.13 -29.16
C ARG A 767 -4.06 -35.38 -30.28
N SER A 768 -4.81 -34.84 -31.25
CA SER A 768 -4.29 -34.03 -32.36
C SER A 768 -4.58 -32.52 -32.21
N LYS A 769 -5.51 -32.13 -31.33
CA LYS A 769 -5.87 -30.72 -31.06
C LYS A 769 -4.98 -30.11 -29.96
N PRO A 770 -4.55 -28.84 -30.04
CA PRO A 770 -3.75 -28.17 -29.01
C PRO A 770 -4.47 -28.13 -27.66
N CYS A 771 -3.80 -28.41 -26.55
CA CYS A 771 -4.29 -28.29 -25.16
C CYS A 771 -3.61 -27.07 -24.53
N THR A 772 -4.40 -26.09 -24.09
CA THR A 772 -3.87 -24.88 -23.45
C THR A 772 -4.31 -24.80 -22.00
N PRO A 773 -3.62 -24.02 -21.14
CA PRO A 773 -3.97 -23.89 -19.71
C PRO A 773 -5.43 -23.48 -19.44
N LEU A 774 -6.07 -22.72 -20.34
CA LEU A 774 -7.49 -22.35 -20.24
C LEU A 774 -8.45 -23.55 -20.35
N GLN A 775 -8.02 -24.63 -20.97
CA GLN A 775 -8.82 -25.84 -21.17
C GLN A 775 -8.64 -26.86 -20.03
N CYS A 776 -7.87 -26.51 -19.00
CA CYS A 776 -7.68 -27.32 -17.81
C CYS A 776 -8.60 -26.82 -16.69
N ASP A 777 -9.54 -27.65 -16.30
CA ASP A 777 -10.56 -27.45 -15.26
C ASP A 777 -10.03 -27.70 -13.83
N GLY A 778 -8.70 -27.79 -13.68
CA GLY A 778 -8.00 -27.89 -12.39
C GLY A 778 -7.99 -29.29 -11.75
N THR A 779 -8.70 -30.25 -12.33
CA THR A 779 -8.82 -31.62 -11.81
C THR A 779 -8.01 -32.65 -12.59
N ASP A 780 -7.92 -32.52 -13.93
CA ASP A 780 -7.11 -33.36 -14.82
C ASP A 780 -6.47 -32.52 -15.94
N LEU A 781 -5.27 -32.91 -16.39
CA LEU A 781 -4.60 -32.32 -17.56
C LEU A 781 -5.37 -32.70 -18.84
N CYS A 782 -6.39 -31.91 -19.21
CA CYS A 782 -7.13 -31.99 -20.47
C CYS A 782 -7.74 -33.39 -20.73
N PRO A 783 -8.92 -33.72 -20.16
CA PRO A 783 -9.47 -35.07 -20.24
C PRO A 783 -9.67 -35.54 -21.70
N PRO A 784 -9.12 -36.72 -22.10
CA PRO A 784 -9.32 -37.24 -23.45
C PRO A 784 -10.74 -37.77 -23.62
N ALA A 785 -11.42 -37.40 -24.71
CA ALA A 785 -12.70 -38.00 -25.06
C ALA A 785 -12.51 -39.46 -25.52
N GLY A 786 -12.97 -40.41 -24.71
CA GLY A 786 -13.27 -41.78 -25.16
C GLY A 786 -12.15 -42.82 -25.15
N THR A 787 -11.03 -42.63 -24.45
CA THR A 787 -10.02 -43.70 -24.28
C THR A 787 -10.45 -44.74 -23.23
N PRO A 788 -10.41 -46.05 -23.52
CA PRO A 788 -10.79 -47.10 -22.58
C PRO A 788 -9.83 -47.17 -21.39
N ALA A 789 -10.35 -47.58 -20.22
CA ALA A 789 -9.54 -47.83 -19.04
C ALA A 789 -8.51 -48.93 -19.33
N CYS A 790 -7.28 -48.77 -18.82
CA CYS A 790 -6.26 -49.79 -19.05
C CYS A 790 -6.54 -51.01 -18.16
N GLU A 791 -7.00 -52.10 -18.77
CA GLU A 791 -7.37 -53.33 -18.07
C GLU A 791 -6.19 -54.30 -17.92
N LYS A 792 -6.27 -55.16 -16.91
CA LYS A 792 -5.23 -56.11 -16.48
C LYS A 792 -4.80 -56.99 -17.67
N GLY A 793 -3.54 -56.87 -18.10
CA GLY A 793 -2.97 -57.65 -19.21
C GLY A 793 -2.80 -56.91 -20.55
N THR A 794 -3.19 -55.63 -20.65
CA THR A 794 -2.98 -54.81 -21.87
C THR A 794 -1.80 -53.85 -21.74
N LYS A 795 -1.12 -53.52 -22.86
CA LYS A 795 0.00 -52.55 -22.88
C LYS A 795 -0.55 -51.13 -22.75
N CYS A 796 -0.48 -50.55 -21.55
CA CYS A 796 -0.80 -49.14 -21.31
C CYS A 796 0.34 -48.23 -21.79
N VAL A 797 0.01 -47.02 -22.22
CA VAL A 797 0.99 -45.97 -22.58
C VAL A 797 0.66 -44.72 -21.76
N GLY A 798 1.68 -44.03 -21.23
CA GLY A 798 1.52 -42.82 -20.40
C GLY A 798 1.80 -43.05 -18.91
N ALA A 799 2.40 -42.06 -18.26
CA ALA A 799 2.87 -42.16 -16.87
C ALA A 799 1.72 -42.39 -15.85
N LEU A 800 0.57 -41.74 -16.02
CA LEU A 800 -0.55 -41.85 -15.08
C LEU A 800 -1.27 -43.21 -15.13
N PRO A 801 -1.63 -43.77 -16.32
CA PRO A 801 -2.14 -45.13 -16.41
C PRO A 801 -1.16 -46.18 -15.84
N LEU A 802 0.13 -46.05 -16.14
CA LEU A 802 1.17 -46.95 -15.62
C LEU A 802 1.30 -46.88 -14.09
N SER A 803 1.25 -45.68 -13.52
CA SER A 803 1.26 -45.48 -12.06
C SER A 803 0.02 -46.06 -11.38
N LYS A 804 -1.17 -45.88 -11.97
CA LYS A 804 -2.41 -46.48 -11.45
C LYS A 804 -2.37 -48.00 -11.48
N THR A 805 -1.85 -48.61 -12.56
CA THR A 805 -1.63 -50.06 -12.63
C THR A 805 -0.61 -50.53 -11.60
N ALA A 806 0.54 -49.86 -11.48
CA ALA A 806 1.55 -50.20 -10.48
C ALA A 806 1.00 -50.13 -9.04
N ASN A 807 0.14 -49.15 -8.75
CA ASN A 807 -0.50 -49.04 -7.44
C ASN A 807 -1.57 -50.13 -7.21
N ALA A 808 -2.33 -50.50 -8.25
CA ALA A 808 -3.27 -51.61 -8.18
C ALA A 808 -2.54 -52.95 -7.97
N ASP A 809 -1.42 -53.17 -8.66
CA ASP A 809 -0.57 -54.34 -8.50
C ASP A 809 0.09 -54.36 -7.12
N ALA A 810 0.57 -53.22 -6.62
CA ALA A 810 1.11 -53.11 -5.26
C ALA A 810 0.05 -53.42 -4.19
N LYS A 811 -1.21 -53.02 -4.42
CA LYS A 811 -2.33 -53.34 -3.54
C LYS A 811 -2.69 -54.83 -3.60
N ASP A 812 -2.70 -55.44 -4.79
CA ASP A 812 -2.91 -56.89 -4.97
C ASP A 812 -1.82 -57.69 -4.23
N VAL A 813 -0.56 -57.26 -4.34
CA VAL A 813 0.58 -57.85 -3.61
C VAL A 813 0.42 -57.66 -2.11
N LYS A 814 0.02 -56.47 -1.64
CA LYS A 814 -0.25 -56.21 -0.23
C LYS A 814 -1.36 -57.13 0.29
N ASP A 815 -2.48 -57.24 -0.43
CA ASP A 815 -3.60 -58.08 -0.02
C ASP A 815 -3.21 -59.57 0.01
N GLN A 816 -2.32 -60.01 -0.89
CA GLN A 816 -1.74 -61.36 -0.85
C GLN A 816 -0.80 -61.54 0.35
N LEU A 817 -0.01 -60.53 0.69
CA LEU A 817 0.94 -60.55 1.81
C LEU A 817 0.21 -60.53 3.15
N ASP A 818 -0.86 -59.74 3.28
CA ASP A 818 -1.72 -59.70 4.46
C ASP A 818 -2.39 -61.07 4.66
N LYS A 819 -2.91 -61.69 3.59
CA LYS A 819 -3.42 -63.08 3.64
C LYS A 819 -2.35 -64.10 4.04
N LEU A 820 -1.10 -63.91 3.60
CA LEU A 820 0.00 -64.79 3.98
C LEU A 820 0.37 -64.57 5.45
N ASN A 821 0.43 -63.33 5.91
CA ASN A 821 0.71 -62.96 7.29
C ASN A 821 -0.40 -63.46 8.24
N ASP A 822 -1.67 -63.42 7.83
CA ASP A 822 -2.77 -64.03 8.58
C ASP A 822 -2.59 -65.55 8.69
N LYS A 823 -2.24 -66.23 7.59
CA LYS A 823 -1.94 -67.67 7.60
C LYS A 823 -0.72 -68.01 8.46
N ILE A 824 0.31 -67.17 8.47
CA ILE A 824 1.50 -67.34 9.30
C ILE A 824 1.15 -67.11 10.77
N THR A 825 0.38 -66.06 11.09
CA THR A 825 -0.05 -65.75 12.46
C THR A 825 -0.92 -66.87 13.02
N ASP A 826 -1.84 -67.38 12.21
CA ASP A 826 -2.70 -68.51 12.55
C ASP A 826 -1.91 -69.83 12.70
N ALA A 827 -0.80 -69.99 11.95
CA ALA A 827 0.15 -71.11 12.13
C ALA A 827 1.05 -70.94 13.36
N VAL A 828 1.45 -69.71 13.71
CA VAL A 828 2.28 -69.37 14.88
C VAL A 828 1.46 -69.49 16.18
N GLU A 829 0.19 -69.08 16.19
CA GLU A 829 -0.70 -69.29 17.34
C GLU A 829 -0.97 -70.78 17.59
N LYS A 830 -1.02 -71.60 16.52
CA LYS A 830 -1.17 -73.05 16.62
C LYS A 830 0.14 -73.78 16.95
N ALA A 831 1.30 -73.18 16.67
CA ALA A 831 2.63 -73.71 16.96
C ALA A 831 3.26 -73.03 18.19
N SER A 832 2.71 -73.28 19.38
CA SER A 832 3.46 -72.99 20.61
C SER A 832 4.65 -73.95 20.72
N PHE A 833 5.86 -73.37 20.74
CA PHE A 833 7.21 -73.96 20.73
C PHE A 833 7.83 -74.18 19.33
N THR A 834 8.52 -73.17 18.80
CA THR A 834 10.00 -73.12 18.68
C THR A 834 10.46 -71.90 17.89
N SER A 835 11.62 -71.36 18.27
CA SER A 835 12.29 -70.18 17.73
C SER A 835 12.75 -70.37 16.27
N LEU A 836 12.30 -69.54 15.33
CA LEU A 836 12.94 -69.39 14.02
C LEU A 836 12.77 -67.96 13.43
N SER A 837 13.92 -67.29 13.34
CA SER A 837 14.35 -66.15 12.48
C SER A 837 13.51 -64.85 12.42
N LEU A 838 13.85 -63.89 13.30
CA LEU A 838 13.38 -62.49 13.29
C LEU A 838 14.14 -61.56 12.32
N THR A 839 15.29 -61.98 11.79
CA THR A 839 16.21 -61.07 11.06
C THR A 839 15.73 -60.65 9.67
N SER A 840 14.90 -61.46 9.01
CA SER A 840 14.46 -61.18 7.62
C SER A 840 13.25 -60.24 7.55
N ARG A 841 12.57 -60.03 8.68
CA ARG A 841 11.38 -59.18 8.79
C ARG A 841 11.79 -57.72 9.02
N ASP A 842 12.78 -57.51 9.88
CA ASP A 842 13.30 -56.17 10.20
C ASP A 842 13.97 -55.50 8.98
N GLU A 843 14.73 -56.26 8.16
CA GLU A 843 15.34 -55.73 6.92
C GLU A 843 14.30 -55.27 5.89
N LEU A 844 13.18 -56.00 5.75
CA LEU A 844 12.11 -55.64 4.81
C LEU A 844 11.30 -54.43 5.28
N GLU A 845 11.19 -54.24 6.60
CA GLU A 845 10.47 -53.13 7.22
C GLU A 845 11.28 -51.82 7.13
N ASP A 846 12.61 -51.90 7.23
CA ASP A 846 13.53 -50.78 6.96
C ASP A 846 13.51 -50.36 5.48
N ASP A 847 13.58 -51.31 4.53
CA ASP A 847 13.51 -51.01 3.09
C ASP A 847 12.17 -50.35 2.70
N LEU A 848 11.06 -50.76 3.34
CA LEU A 848 9.73 -50.16 3.14
C LEU A 848 9.62 -48.76 3.74
N GLN A 849 10.36 -48.48 4.81
CA GLN A 849 10.40 -47.17 5.44
C GLN A 849 11.21 -46.17 4.61
N GLU A 850 12.36 -46.58 4.07
CA GLU A 850 13.18 -45.76 3.17
C GLU A 850 12.41 -45.35 1.90
N ALA A 851 11.62 -46.27 1.32
CA ALA A 851 10.77 -45.97 0.17
C ALA A 851 9.66 -44.94 0.48
N ARG A 852 9.13 -44.93 1.71
CA ARG A 852 8.11 -43.95 2.14
C ARG A 852 8.71 -42.56 2.35
N ASP A 853 9.93 -42.48 2.85
CA ASP A 853 10.60 -41.22 3.12
C ASP A 853 10.96 -40.49 1.81
N VAL A 854 11.39 -41.22 0.77
CA VAL A 854 11.63 -40.65 -0.57
C VAL A 854 10.35 -40.09 -1.20
N VAL A 855 9.20 -40.78 -1.04
CA VAL A 855 7.91 -40.29 -1.56
C VAL A 855 7.46 -39.02 -0.83
N LYS A 856 7.75 -38.91 0.47
CA LYS A 856 7.45 -37.73 1.27
C LYS A 856 8.30 -36.53 0.83
N GLU A 857 9.60 -36.73 0.65
CA GLU A 857 10.53 -35.70 0.18
C GLU A 857 10.14 -35.15 -1.21
N LEU A 858 9.69 -36.04 -2.11
CA LEU A 858 9.20 -35.66 -3.43
C LEU A 858 7.90 -34.82 -3.36
N LYS A 859 6.99 -35.16 -2.45
CA LYS A 859 5.73 -34.44 -2.25
C LYS A 859 5.95 -33.05 -1.67
N ASP A 860 6.87 -32.93 -0.72
CA ASP A 860 7.21 -31.65 -0.10
C ASP A 860 7.90 -30.72 -1.12
N PHE A 861 8.76 -31.26 -1.99
CA PHE A 861 9.37 -30.52 -3.10
C PHE A 861 8.33 -30.02 -4.13
N LEU A 862 7.34 -30.83 -4.51
CA LEU A 862 6.29 -30.44 -5.46
C LEU A 862 5.28 -29.42 -4.89
N SER A 863 5.32 -29.18 -3.58
CA SER A 863 4.39 -28.29 -2.88
C SER A 863 4.98 -26.90 -2.55
N ASP A 864 6.25 -26.64 -2.89
CA ASP A 864 6.94 -25.37 -2.64
C ASP A 864 6.70 -24.34 -3.77
N PRO A 865 6.05 -23.18 -3.49
CA PRO A 865 5.73 -22.15 -4.48
C PRO A 865 6.93 -21.32 -4.97
N SER A 866 8.14 -21.52 -4.43
CA SER A 866 9.38 -20.80 -4.82
C SER A 866 10.26 -21.56 -5.83
N SER A 867 9.80 -22.71 -6.30
CA SER A 867 10.56 -23.65 -7.14
C SER A 867 10.80 -23.13 -8.58
N ASN A 868 12.07 -22.89 -8.94
CA ASN A 868 12.48 -22.46 -10.29
C ASN A 868 12.39 -23.63 -11.31
N LEU A 869 11.95 -23.32 -12.54
CA LEU A 869 11.82 -24.26 -13.67
C LEU A 869 13.08 -25.11 -13.94
N THR A 870 14.28 -24.58 -13.69
CA THR A 870 15.54 -25.33 -13.83
C THR A 870 15.70 -26.44 -12.80
N HIS A 871 15.29 -26.23 -11.55
CA HIS A 871 15.37 -27.26 -10.51
C HIS A 871 14.37 -28.41 -10.75
N ILE A 872 13.20 -28.11 -11.34
CA ILE A 872 12.22 -29.13 -11.73
C ILE A 872 12.80 -30.04 -12.83
N GLN A 873 13.57 -29.48 -13.77
CA GLN A 873 14.25 -30.22 -14.83
C GLN A 873 15.35 -31.13 -14.26
N ASP A 874 16.12 -30.65 -13.29
CA ASP A 874 17.21 -31.41 -12.65
C ASP A 874 16.68 -32.58 -11.81
N VAL A 875 15.61 -32.36 -11.04
CA VAL A 875 14.93 -33.43 -10.29
C VAL A 875 14.26 -34.44 -11.23
N SER A 876 13.64 -33.98 -12.31
CA SER A 876 13.07 -34.88 -13.34
C SER A 876 14.15 -35.74 -13.99
N ASN A 877 15.31 -35.18 -14.30
CA ASN A 877 16.46 -35.91 -14.84
C ASN A 877 17.10 -36.86 -13.82
N TRP A 878 17.07 -36.52 -12.52
CA TRP A 878 17.55 -37.38 -11.45
C TRP A 878 16.62 -38.59 -11.25
N ILE A 879 15.29 -38.39 -11.25
CA ILE A 879 14.30 -39.48 -11.15
C ILE A 879 14.39 -40.41 -12.36
N LEU A 880 14.56 -39.87 -13.58
CA LEU A 880 14.76 -40.67 -14.79
C LEU A 880 16.08 -41.47 -14.78
N LYS A 881 17.06 -41.07 -13.95
CA LYS A 881 18.34 -41.76 -13.76
C LYS A 881 18.37 -42.68 -12.53
N ALA A 882 17.42 -42.56 -11.61
CA ALA A 882 17.35 -43.38 -10.40
C ALA A 882 16.93 -44.81 -10.75
N LYS A 883 17.81 -45.78 -10.51
CA LYS A 883 17.47 -47.20 -10.58
C LYS A 883 16.91 -47.62 -9.22
N LEU A 884 15.65 -48.07 -9.20
CA LEU A 884 15.05 -48.70 -8.03
C LEU A 884 15.94 -49.84 -7.50
N PRO A 885 16.19 -49.91 -6.19
CA PRO A 885 16.82 -51.08 -5.60
C PRO A 885 15.82 -52.24 -5.72
N LEU A 886 16.33 -53.43 -6.04
CA LEU A 886 15.60 -54.70 -6.22
C LEU A 886 15.06 -54.94 -7.64
N ASN A 887 15.84 -55.71 -8.40
CA ASN A 887 15.42 -56.38 -9.62
C ASN A 887 14.24 -57.32 -9.32
N LEU A 888 13.15 -57.23 -10.12
CA LEU A 888 11.95 -58.08 -10.03
C LEU A 888 12.29 -59.59 -9.97
N ALA A 889 13.38 -60.01 -10.62
CA ALA A 889 13.87 -61.39 -10.58
C ALA A 889 14.37 -61.81 -9.19
N THR A 890 15.00 -60.90 -8.45
CA THR A 890 15.52 -61.15 -7.10
C THR A 890 14.39 -61.30 -6.10
N LEU A 891 13.33 -60.49 -6.23
CA LEU A 891 12.17 -60.52 -5.35
C LEU A 891 11.32 -61.77 -5.61
N LYS A 892 11.18 -62.18 -6.88
CA LYS A 892 10.51 -63.43 -7.26
C LYS A 892 11.25 -64.66 -6.75
N ARG A 893 12.58 -64.67 -6.84
CA ARG A 893 13.43 -65.74 -6.27
C ARG A 893 13.28 -65.85 -4.75
N LYS A 894 13.23 -64.72 -4.04
CA LYS A 894 13.02 -64.69 -2.58
C LYS A 894 11.63 -65.19 -2.19
N LEU A 895 10.62 -64.90 -3.00
CA LEU A 895 9.26 -65.39 -2.81
C LEU A 895 9.15 -66.91 -3.05
N ASP A 896 9.86 -67.44 -4.05
CA ASP A 896 9.93 -68.87 -4.32
C ASP A 896 10.72 -69.62 -3.22
N GLU A 897 11.83 -69.05 -2.72
CA GLU A 897 12.57 -69.57 -1.55
C GLU A 897 11.67 -69.67 -0.29
N LEU A 898 10.81 -68.69 -0.04
CA LEU A 898 9.84 -68.70 1.06
C LEU A 898 8.72 -69.73 0.86
N LYS A 899 8.30 -69.96 -0.39
CA LYS A 899 7.29 -70.98 -0.74
C LYS A 899 7.80 -72.40 -0.52
N ASP A 900 9.05 -72.66 -0.88
CA ASP A 900 9.69 -73.97 -0.69
C ASP A 900 9.93 -74.27 0.79
N LEU A 901 10.29 -73.26 1.59
CA LEU A 901 10.39 -73.37 3.06
C LEU A 901 9.03 -73.67 3.71
N ALA A 902 7.95 -73.06 3.22
CA ALA A 902 6.59 -73.31 3.71
C ALA A 902 6.06 -74.70 3.32
N ALA A 903 6.51 -75.28 2.20
CA ALA A 903 6.12 -76.61 1.74
C ALA A 903 6.80 -77.76 2.51
N GLY A 904 7.87 -77.48 3.26
CA GLY A 904 8.62 -78.48 4.04
C GLY A 904 8.14 -78.70 5.48
N LEU A 905 7.08 -78.02 5.93
CA LEU A 905 6.55 -78.16 7.28
C LEU A 905 5.70 -79.45 7.40
N PRO A 906 6.00 -80.38 8.34
CA PRO A 906 5.28 -81.64 8.47
C PRO A 906 3.84 -81.42 8.95
N ASP A 907 2.92 -82.23 8.41
CA ASP A 907 1.48 -82.19 8.66
C ASP A 907 1.15 -82.46 10.14
N SER A 908 1.01 -81.37 10.90
CA SER A 908 0.69 -81.35 12.34
C SER A 908 -0.65 -82.00 12.68
N THR A 909 -1.50 -82.26 11.68
CA THR A 909 -2.84 -82.82 11.85
C THR A 909 -2.80 -84.29 12.29
N ALA A 910 -1.83 -85.08 11.78
CA ALA A 910 -1.67 -86.49 12.15
C ALA A 910 -1.09 -86.70 13.56
N VAL A 911 -0.29 -85.75 14.05
CA VAL A 911 0.29 -85.79 15.40
C VAL A 911 -0.76 -85.42 16.46
N LEU A 912 -1.69 -84.52 16.11
CA LEU A 912 -2.78 -84.12 16.99
C LEU A 912 -3.84 -85.21 17.16
N GLU A 913 -4.17 -85.99 16.12
CA GLU A 913 -5.07 -87.16 16.24
C GLU A 913 -4.50 -88.27 17.15
N GLN A 914 -3.17 -88.46 17.18
CA GLN A 914 -2.54 -89.42 18.10
C GLN A 914 -2.51 -88.96 19.56
N ALA A 915 -2.53 -87.65 19.81
CA ALA A 915 -2.37 -87.07 21.15
C ALA A 915 -3.72 -86.88 21.90
N GLU A 916 -4.84 -86.90 21.19
CA GLU A 916 -6.19 -86.69 21.72
C GLU A 916 -6.58 -87.63 22.89
N PRO A 917 -6.36 -88.96 22.84
CA PRO A 917 -6.71 -89.85 23.95
C PRO A 917 -5.86 -89.62 25.22
N GLN A 918 -4.64 -89.08 25.09
CA GLN A 918 -3.79 -88.76 26.25
C GLN A 918 -4.23 -87.45 26.92
N LEU A 919 -4.68 -86.48 26.14
CA LEU A 919 -5.22 -85.21 26.64
C LEU A 919 -6.54 -85.40 27.41
N ASP A 920 -7.41 -86.30 26.95
CA ASP A 920 -8.65 -86.60 27.68
C ASP A 920 -8.40 -87.34 29.00
N LYS A 921 -7.38 -88.21 29.05
CA LYS A 921 -6.95 -88.85 30.30
C LYS A 921 -6.39 -87.83 31.29
N ALA A 922 -5.62 -86.85 30.81
CA ALA A 922 -5.09 -85.76 31.65
C ALA A 922 -6.20 -84.85 32.18
N ARG A 923 -7.22 -84.54 31.37
CA ARG A 923 -8.39 -83.75 31.80
C ARG A 923 -9.22 -84.48 32.85
N LYS A 924 -9.36 -85.81 32.72
CA LYS A 924 -10.09 -86.62 33.70
C LYS A 924 -9.37 -86.65 35.05
N LEU A 925 -8.05 -86.81 35.04
CA LEU A 925 -7.21 -86.75 36.25
C LEU A 925 -7.21 -85.35 36.88
N LEU A 926 -7.24 -84.29 36.08
CA LEU A 926 -7.35 -82.91 36.58
C LEU A 926 -8.69 -82.69 37.29
N LYS A 927 -9.78 -83.26 36.75
CA LYS A 927 -11.12 -83.18 37.35
C LYS A 927 -11.22 -83.99 38.63
N GLU A 928 -10.66 -85.19 38.65
CA GLU A 928 -10.56 -86.01 39.87
C GLU A 928 -9.71 -85.32 40.96
N ALA A 929 -8.64 -84.61 40.58
CA ALA A 929 -7.82 -83.82 41.50
C ALA A 929 -8.50 -82.54 42.00
N GLN A 930 -9.44 -81.98 41.23
CA GLN A 930 -10.25 -80.83 41.64
C GLN A 930 -11.41 -81.25 42.55
N ASP A 931 -12.02 -82.40 42.32
CA ASP A 931 -13.11 -82.94 43.15
C ASP A 931 -12.59 -83.52 44.49
N ALA A 932 -11.29 -83.87 44.56
CA ALA A 932 -10.62 -84.32 45.79
C ALA A 932 -10.06 -83.16 46.65
N ARG A 933 -10.22 -81.91 46.22
CA ARG A 933 -9.75 -80.69 46.88
C ARG A 933 -10.92 -79.91 47.45
#